data_AF-A0A941NEV3-F1
#
_entry.id   AF-A0A941NEV3-F1
#
_cell.length_a   1.000
_cell.length_b   1.000
_cell.length_c   1.000
_cell.angle_alpha   90.00
_cell.angle_beta   90.00
_cell.angle_gamma   90.00
#
_symmetry.space_group_name_H-M   'P 1'
#
loop_
_entity.id
_entity.type
_entity.pdbx_description
1 polymer ?
#
loop_
_entity_poly.entity_id
_entity_poly.type
_entity_poly.pdbx_seq_one_letter_code
_entity_poly.pdbx_strand_id
1 'polypeptide(L)'
;MKISILGGGPAGLYFAILIKKAHPDYEVALFERNRPDDTFGFGVVFSDQTLDIFRRYDPVSHAAILANFAYWDDIEIHFKNETVRVGGNGFCGCSRQTLLRLLQERAMGLGVALHFEREIEDLAAFAGSDLIVAADGINSRVRTQYADHFQPVTDLRPNKFVWLGSTRPFDAFTFFFRETEHGIFIAHCYQYEEGHSTWVIETDPKTWARAGLDKMDEAQSARFLETVFAKELDGHGLITNRSLWRNFPMIRNARWVKDNIVLLGDAKATAHFSIGAGTKLAMEDAIALFEAFEAHGTNVRAALSGFERDRREDVEKTQHAANVSLVWFEHLARFWNYDPIKFAFGLMTRSKSITYDNLAMRAPQFVHAVTENFAREQQAAGLSIRGPDVPPMFQPFRLRDMELDNRVVLSPMCMYSADEGMPDDWHLVHLGARALGGAGLIFTEMTNVSPEARITHGCAGLYTDEQEAAWKRVVEFVHSHSRAKICMQLGHAGRKGATKLIWEGMDEPLEGGGWPLIAASAVPYYPHSQIPRAMTRADMDQVKGDFVRAARRTERAGFDMLELHCGHGYLLASFISPLTNLRTDEYGGSLENRLRYPLEVFAALRDAWPIGKPISVRISATDWKEGGLTGEESVEVARLFSQAGCDLIDVSTGQTVHDAEPVFGRMFQTPFSDKIRNEAGIATMAVGAITSADQINTILAAGRADLVAIGRGHLVDPSLTLRAAAWYGIDMSVAPQYALGYRAQLSLARRERQELADLRQRARPLGGQLADK
;
A
#
# COMPACT_ATOMS: atom_id res chain seq x y z
N MET A 1 42.31 14.44 2.31
CA MET A 1 41.65 13.29 3.00
C MET A 1 41.97 12.02 2.23
N LYS A 2 42.17 10.89 2.92
CA LYS A 2 42.37 9.57 2.34
C LYS A 2 41.09 8.73 2.44
N ILE A 3 40.54 8.35 1.30
CA ILE A 3 39.26 7.64 1.19
C ILE A 3 39.49 6.27 0.55
N SER A 4 39.01 5.21 1.21
CA SER A 4 38.99 3.85 0.68
C SER A 4 37.55 3.42 0.39
N ILE A 5 37.27 3.08 -0.85
CA ILE A 5 35.95 2.64 -1.31
C ILE A 5 36.03 1.15 -1.61
N LEU A 6 35.18 0.36 -0.96
CA LEU A 6 35.17 -1.09 -1.05
C LEU A 6 33.96 -1.50 -1.89
N GLY A 7 34.20 -1.84 -3.17
CA GLY A 7 33.18 -2.19 -4.15
C GLY A 7 33.13 -1.22 -5.34
N GLY A 8 33.26 -1.78 -6.54
CA GLY A 8 33.23 -1.11 -7.86
C GLY A 8 31.86 -1.07 -8.52
N GLY A 9 30.78 -1.16 -7.75
CA GLY A 9 29.43 -0.96 -8.25
C GLY A 9 29.07 0.52 -8.47
N PRO A 10 27.85 0.82 -8.98
CA PRO A 10 27.43 2.19 -9.27
C PRO A 10 27.52 3.16 -8.09
N ALA A 11 27.19 2.70 -6.87
CA ALA A 11 27.33 3.52 -5.65
C ALA A 11 28.77 3.95 -5.38
N GLY A 12 29.70 2.99 -5.34
CA GLY A 12 31.11 3.25 -5.01
C GLY A 12 31.80 4.10 -6.08
N LEU A 13 31.64 3.74 -7.36
CA LEU A 13 32.21 4.48 -8.47
C LEU A 13 31.67 5.91 -8.55
N TYR A 14 30.35 6.09 -8.40
CA TYR A 14 29.76 7.42 -8.52
C TYR A 14 30.16 8.34 -7.35
N PHE A 15 30.22 7.82 -6.11
CA PHE A 15 30.76 8.59 -4.99
C PHE A 15 32.22 8.99 -5.23
N ALA A 16 33.05 8.05 -5.72
CA ALA A 16 34.46 8.32 -6.05
C ALA A 16 34.60 9.47 -7.05
N ILE A 17 33.78 9.47 -8.11
CA ILE A 17 33.74 10.52 -9.13
C ILE A 17 33.39 11.87 -8.49
N LEU A 18 32.27 11.94 -7.75
CA LEU A 18 31.78 13.19 -7.20
C LEU A 18 32.78 13.82 -6.23
N ILE A 19 33.30 13.03 -5.28
CA ILE A 19 34.20 13.55 -4.25
C ILE A 19 35.57 13.93 -4.84
N LYS A 20 36.12 13.15 -5.78
CA LYS A 20 37.41 13.46 -6.42
C LYS A 20 37.31 14.66 -7.36
N LYS A 21 36.15 14.84 -8.02
CA LYS A 21 35.89 16.01 -8.87
C LYS A 21 35.83 17.29 -8.05
N ALA A 22 35.20 17.26 -6.87
CA ALA A 22 35.08 18.41 -5.98
C ALA A 22 36.40 18.70 -5.22
N HIS A 23 37.12 17.65 -4.81
CA HIS A 23 38.36 17.74 -4.02
C HIS A 23 39.50 16.97 -4.70
N PRO A 24 40.17 17.57 -5.71
CA PRO A 24 41.24 16.91 -6.46
C PRO A 24 42.45 16.50 -5.59
N ASP A 25 42.65 17.16 -4.45
CA ASP A 25 43.71 16.91 -3.47
C ASP A 25 43.47 15.65 -2.61
N TYR A 26 42.27 15.06 -2.63
CA TYR A 26 41.98 13.87 -1.83
C TYR A 26 42.58 12.61 -2.48
N GLU A 27 43.13 11.72 -1.65
CA GLU A 27 43.61 10.40 -2.07
C GLU A 27 42.39 9.45 -2.06
N VAL A 28 41.84 9.16 -3.24
CA VAL A 28 40.66 8.29 -3.39
C VAL A 28 41.08 7.01 -4.09
N ALA A 29 40.92 5.88 -3.39
CA ALA A 29 41.19 4.55 -3.91
C ALA A 29 39.95 3.66 -3.81
N LEU A 30 39.64 2.94 -4.88
CA LEU A 30 38.55 1.98 -4.97
C LEU A 30 39.09 0.57 -5.16
N PHE A 31 38.50 -0.38 -4.45
CA PHE A 31 38.90 -1.79 -4.43
C PHE A 31 37.72 -2.67 -4.84
N GLU A 32 37.89 -3.44 -5.92
CA GLU A 32 36.88 -4.35 -6.48
C GLU A 32 37.45 -5.77 -6.56
N ARG A 33 36.64 -6.76 -6.17
CA ARG A 33 37.04 -8.17 -6.12
C ARG A 33 37.05 -8.81 -7.51
N ASN A 34 36.21 -8.33 -8.42
CA ASN A 34 36.07 -8.85 -9.77
C ASN A 34 36.99 -8.10 -10.75
N ARG A 35 37.11 -8.64 -11.97
CA ARG A 35 37.78 -7.94 -13.08
C ARG A 35 36.95 -6.74 -13.55
N PRO A 36 37.54 -5.73 -14.22
CA PRO A 36 36.81 -4.55 -14.68
C PRO A 36 35.60 -4.86 -15.58
N ASP A 37 35.71 -5.95 -16.35
CA ASP A 37 34.75 -6.45 -17.32
C ASP A 37 33.84 -7.58 -16.78
N ASP A 38 34.14 -8.12 -15.59
CA ASP A 38 33.32 -9.13 -14.92
C ASP A 38 32.07 -8.46 -14.32
N THR A 39 30.99 -8.43 -15.11
CA THR A 39 29.70 -7.89 -14.67
C THR A 39 28.62 -8.94 -14.84
N PHE A 40 27.85 -9.14 -13.77
CA PHE A 40 26.69 -10.03 -13.75
C PHE A 40 25.41 -9.21 -13.93
N GLY A 41 24.55 -9.66 -14.85
CA GLY A 41 23.32 -8.96 -15.25
C GLY A 41 23.41 -8.32 -16.63
N PHE A 42 22.31 -7.69 -17.05
CA PHE A 42 22.09 -7.16 -18.40
C PHE A 42 21.85 -5.64 -18.34
N GLY A 43 20.62 -5.18 -18.54
CA GLY A 43 20.26 -3.76 -18.57
C GLY A 43 19.94 -3.14 -17.21
N VAL A 44 20.08 -1.82 -17.09
CA VAL A 44 19.54 -1.03 -15.99
C VAL A 44 18.65 0.07 -16.54
N VAL A 45 17.63 0.47 -15.77
CA VAL A 45 16.67 1.51 -16.16
C VAL A 45 16.82 2.73 -15.27
N PHE A 46 16.76 3.92 -15.88
CA PHE A 46 16.58 5.18 -15.16
C PHE A 46 15.32 5.90 -15.66
N SER A 47 14.71 6.70 -14.79
CA SER A 47 13.68 7.65 -15.18
C SER A 47 14.29 9.00 -15.53
N ASP A 48 13.60 9.80 -16.34
CA ASP A 48 14.03 11.18 -16.69
C ASP A 48 14.39 12.02 -15.46
N GLN A 49 13.55 11.95 -14.42
CA GLN A 49 13.80 12.67 -13.16
C GLN A 49 15.16 12.28 -12.54
N THR A 50 15.52 11.00 -12.61
CA THR A 50 16.78 10.51 -12.07
C THR A 50 17.97 11.03 -12.89
N LEU A 51 17.82 11.10 -14.21
CA LEU A 51 18.84 11.66 -15.09
C LEU A 51 19.05 13.16 -14.86
N ASP A 52 17.97 13.92 -14.65
CA ASP A 52 18.06 15.35 -14.32
C ASP A 52 18.84 15.61 -13.03
N ILE A 53 18.70 14.72 -12.03
CA ILE A 53 19.51 14.75 -10.82
C ILE A 53 20.98 14.51 -11.20
N PHE A 54 21.29 13.44 -11.94
CA PHE A 54 22.68 13.13 -12.32
C PHE A 54 23.34 14.24 -13.14
N ARG A 55 22.58 14.90 -14.03
CA ARG A 55 23.04 16.05 -14.83
C ARG A 55 23.52 17.20 -13.94
N ARG A 56 22.86 17.43 -12.81
CA ARG A 56 23.22 18.49 -11.85
C ARG A 56 24.59 18.23 -11.20
N TYR A 57 24.89 16.97 -10.85
CA TYR A 57 26.11 16.63 -10.11
C TYR A 57 27.28 16.23 -11.01
N ASP A 58 27.07 15.56 -12.15
CA ASP A 58 28.14 15.30 -13.11
C ASP A 58 27.63 15.31 -14.55
N PRO A 59 27.59 16.48 -15.22
CA PRO A 59 27.07 16.60 -16.58
C PRO A 59 27.88 15.79 -17.60
N VAL A 60 29.16 15.49 -17.33
CA VAL A 60 30.01 14.68 -18.22
C VAL A 60 29.61 13.22 -18.18
N SER A 61 29.51 12.61 -16.99
CA SER A 61 28.99 11.24 -16.88
C SER A 61 27.56 11.16 -17.42
N HIS A 62 26.71 12.13 -17.09
CA HIS A 62 25.35 12.19 -17.63
C HIS A 62 25.33 12.16 -19.16
N ALA A 63 26.12 13.00 -19.84
CA ALA A 63 26.16 13.04 -21.30
C ALA A 63 26.69 11.73 -21.91
N ALA A 64 27.73 11.13 -21.32
CA ALA A 64 28.29 9.86 -21.78
C ALA A 64 27.29 8.71 -21.61
N ILE A 65 26.59 8.69 -20.48
CA ILE A 65 25.54 7.72 -20.16
C ILE A 65 24.37 7.88 -21.15
N LEU A 66 23.89 9.12 -21.37
CA LEU A 66 22.78 9.42 -22.28
C LEU A 66 23.06 9.00 -23.73
N ALA A 67 24.30 9.18 -24.21
CA ALA A 67 24.71 8.79 -25.56
C ALA A 67 24.66 7.27 -25.81
N ASN A 68 24.50 6.45 -24.75
CA ASN A 68 24.47 5.00 -24.81
C ASN A 68 23.11 4.43 -24.33
N PHE A 69 22.05 5.23 -24.39
CA PHE A 69 20.72 4.81 -23.94
C PHE A 69 19.81 4.36 -25.07
N ALA A 70 19.07 3.29 -24.82
CA ALA A 70 17.80 3.03 -25.48
C ALA A 70 16.72 3.82 -24.72
N TYR A 71 15.92 4.63 -25.40
CA TYR A 71 14.86 5.43 -24.77
C TYR A 71 13.49 4.89 -25.16
N TRP A 72 12.57 4.86 -24.19
CA TRP A 72 11.17 4.54 -24.43
C TRP A 72 10.27 5.27 -23.44
N ASP A 73 9.05 5.60 -23.86
CA ASP A 73 8.06 6.28 -23.00
C ASP A 73 6.99 5.33 -22.45
N ASP A 74 6.76 4.22 -23.15
CA ASP A 74 5.63 3.34 -22.93
C ASP A 74 5.95 2.17 -22.00
N ILE A 75 4.95 1.76 -21.24
CA ILE A 75 4.87 0.43 -20.62
C ILE A 75 3.83 -0.38 -21.38
N GLU A 76 4.19 -1.56 -21.84
CA GLU A 76 3.31 -2.49 -22.52
C GLU A 76 3.02 -3.71 -21.63
N ILE A 77 1.76 -4.11 -21.52
CA ILE A 77 1.30 -5.15 -20.62
C ILE A 77 0.56 -6.20 -21.43
N HIS A 78 1.14 -7.38 -21.56
CA HIS A 78 0.53 -8.54 -22.21
C HIS A 78 -0.08 -9.45 -21.16
N PHE A 79 -1.41 -9.44 -21.11
CA PHE A 79 -2.15 -10.24 -20.15
C PHE A 79 -3.30 -10.96 -20.87
N LYS A 80 -3.28 -12.29 -20.80
CA LYS A 80 -4.16 -13.17 -21.59
C LYS A 80 -3.99 -12.89 -23.09
N ASN A 81 -5.05 -12.47 -23.77
CA ASN A 81 -5.10 -12.20 -25.20
C ASN A 81 -5.06 -10.71 -25.54
N GLU A 82 -4.88 -9.84 -24.53
CA GLU A 82 -4.89 -8.40 -24.70
C GLU A 82 -3.51 -7.80 -24.45
N THR A 83 -3.23 -6.71 -25.16
CA THR A 83 -2.04 -5.89 -24.98
C THR A 83 -2.48 -4.48 -24.61
N VAL A 84 -2.06 -4.01 -23.44
CA VAL A 84 -2.38 -2.67 -22.94
C VAL A 84 -1.10 -1.84 -22.91
N ARG A 85 -1.07 -0.76 -23.68
CA ARG A 85 0.07 0.17 -23.75
C ARG A 85 -0.25 1.46 -23.00
N VAL A 86 0.63 1.86 -22.09
CA VAL A 86 0.45 2.99 -21.19
C VAL A 86 1.66 3.92 -21.32
N GLY A 87 1.45 5.11 -21.89
CA GLY A 87 2.52 6.09 -22.14
C GLY A 87 2.78 7.10 -21.02
N GLY A 88 3.69 8.03 -21.30
CA GLY A 88 4.05 9.16 -20.44
C GLY A 88 4.87 8.78 -19.21
N ASN A 89 5.70 7.73 -19.30
CA ASN A 89 6.53 7.28 -18.18
C ASN A 89 8.00 7.71 -18.27
N GLY A 90 8.53 7.96 -19.48
CA GLY A 90 9.91 8.41 -19.73
C GLY A 90 10.99 7.55 -19.06
N PHE A 91 11.46 6.52 -19.76
CA PHE A 91 12.51 5.63 -19.31
C PHE A 91 13.67 5.57 -20.30
N CYS A 92 14.83 5.26 -19.75
CA CYS A 92 15.99 4.88 -20.55
C CYS A 92 16.65 3.63 -19.99
N GLY A 93 17.15 2.79 -20.90
CA GLY A 93 17.88 1.57 -20.63
C GLY A 93 19.33 1.73 -21.00
N CYS A 94 20.21 1.12 -20.22
CA CYS A 94 21.64 1.03 -20.52
C CYS A 94 22.18 -0.34 -20.12
N SER A 95 23.11 -0.88 -20.90
CA SER A 95 23.90 -2.03 -20.46
C SER A 95 24.59 -1.70 -19.13
N ARG A 96 24.44 -2.59 -18.15
CA ARG A 96 25.13 -2.48 -16.85
C ARG A 96 26.65 -2.47 -17.05
N GLN A 97 27.16 -3.25 -18.01
CA GLN A 97 28.57 -3.26 -18.35
C GLN A 97 29.02 -1.92 -18.93
N THR A 98 28.25 -1.36 -19.85
CA THR A 98 28.54 -0.02 -20.39
C THR A 98 28.50 1.05 -19.30
N LEU A 99 27.50 1.04 -18.42
CA LEU A 99 27.44 1.98 -17.29
C LEU A 99 28.68 1.89 -16.41
N LEU A 100 29.07 0.68 -16.00
CA LEU A 100 30.25 0.49 -15.15
C LEU A 100 31.52 0.94 -15.85
N ARG A 101 31.71 0.58 -17.12
CA ARG A 101 32.86 1.03 -17.92
C ARG A 101 32.94 2.56 -17.99
N LEU A 102 31.83 3.24 -18.29
CA LEU A 102 31.79 4.70 -18.36
C LEU A 102 32.14 5.36 -17.02
N LEU A 103 31.63 4.82 -15.91
CA LEU A 103 31.96 5.31 -14.58
C LEU A 103 33.43 5.03 -14.20
N GLN A 104 33.96 3.87 -14.56
CA GLN A 104 35.38 3.53 -14.36
C GLN A 104 36.29 4.48 -15.15
N GLU A 105 35.99 4.70 -16.43
CA GLU A 105 36.71 5.65 -17.29
C GLU A 105 36.68 7.07 -16.72
N ARG A 106 35.50 7.52 -16.27
CA ARG A 106 35.36 8.82 -15.61
C ARG A 106 36.19 8.92 -14.33
N ALA A 107 36.16 7.89 -13.49
CA ALA A 107 36.90 7.85 -12.23
C ALA A 107 38.42 7.89 -12.47
N MET A 108 38.92 7.08 -13.42
CA MET A 108 40.33 7.09 -13.81
C MET A 108 40.76 8.45 -14.38
N GLY A 109 39.92 9.05 -15.24
CA GLY A 109 40.17 10.37 -15.81
C GLY A 109 40.25 11.50 -14.78
N LEU A 110 39.66 11.32 -13.60
CA LEU A 110 39.74 12.24 -12.45
C LEU A 110 40.88 11.88 -11.48
N GLY A 111 41.63 10.82 -11.75
CA GLY A 111 42.76 10.38 -10.91
C GLY A 111 42.34 9.56 -9.68
N VAL A 112 41.19 8.87 -9.72
CA VAL A 112 40.84 7.85 -8.71
C VAL A 112 41.70 6.60 -8.96
N ALA A 113 42.32 6.07 -7.91
CA ALA A 113 43.07 4.81 -8.00
C ALA A 113 42.11 3.61 -7.98
N LEU A 114 41.95 2.92 -9.11
CA LEU A 114 41.11 1.71 -9.21
C LEU A 114 41.97 0.45 -9.07
N HIS A 115 41.60 -0.42 -8.14
CA HIS A 115 42.27 -1.70 -7.88
C HIS A 115 41.26 -2.83 -8.05
N PHE A 116 41.40 -3.61 -9.12
CA PHE A 116 40.56 -4.77 -9.43
C PHE A 116 41.21 -6.08 -8.97
N GLU A 117 40.44 -7.18 -9.00
CA GLU A 117 40.87 -8.51 -8.56
C GLU A 117 41.45 -8.53 -7.14
N ARG A 118 40.95 -7.63 -6.29
CA ARG A 118 41.39 -7.49 -4.91
C ARG A 118 40.25 -7.79 -3.97
N GLU A 119 40.19 -9.04 -3.52
CA GLU A 119 39.28 -9.42 -2.46
C GLU A 119 39.72 -8.82 -1.11
N ILE A 120 38.76 -8.26 -0.39
CA ILE A 120 38.99 -7.64 0.91
C ILE A 120 38.58 -8.65 1.99
N GLU A 121 39.57 -9.20 2.67
CA GLU A 121 39.35 -10.15 3.77
C GLU A 121 39.29 -9.47 5.14
N ASP A 122 40.10 -8.42 5.34
CA ASP A 122 40.21 -7.68 6.59
C ASP A 122 40.30 -6.17 6.35
N LEU A 123 39.52 -5.41 7.11
CA LEU A 123 39.49 -3.95 7.11
C LEU A 123 40.71 -3.31 7.76
N ALA A 124 41.50 -4.07 8.54
CA ALA A 124 42.77 -3.58 9.09
C ALA A 124 43.72 -3.05 8.00
N ALA A 125 43.63 -3.57 6.78
CA ALA A 125 44.36 -3.08 5.62
C ALA A 125 44.06 -1.60 5.25
N PHE A 126 42.95 -1.05 5.75
CA PHE A 126 42.49 0.32 5.50
C PHE A 126 42.47 1.18 6.77
N ALA A 127 43.14 0.76 7.86
CA ALA A 127 43.16 1.49 9.13
C ALA A 127 43.73 2.93 9.03
N GLY A 128 44.53 3.22 7.99
CA GLY A 128 45.07 4.55 7.72
C GLY A 128 44.16 5.47 6.90
N SER A 129 42.94 5.04 6.56
CA SER A 129 41.99 5.83 5.78
C SER A 129 41.16 6.74 6.69
N ASP A 130 40.97 7.99 6.29
CA ASP A 130 40.10 8.94 6.99
C ASP A 130 38.62 8.53 6.85
N LEU A 131 38.25 7.94 5.70
CA LEU A 131 36.90 7.44 5.39
C LEU A 131 36.97 6.08 4.70
N ILE A 132 36.12 5.15 5.13
CA ILE A 132 35.88 3.86 4.47
C ILE A 132 34.43 3.80 4.00
N VAL A 133 34.23 3.64 2.69
CA VAL A 133 32.90 3.49 2.09
C VAL A 133 32.70 2.03 1.69
N ALA A 134 31.82 1.32 2.40
CA ALA A 134 31.47 -0.06 2.11
C ALA A 134 30.31 -0.13 1.11
N ALA A 135 30.66 -0.28 -0.16
CA ALA A 135 29.75 -0.39 -1.32
C ALA A 135 29.81 -1.79 -1.97
N ASP A 136 30.11 -2.82 -1.18
CA ASP A 136 30.45 -4.18 -1.62
C ASP A 136 29.22 -5.10 -1.85
N GLY A 137 28.04 -4.50 -1.98
CA GLY A 137 26.81 -5.11 -2.50
C GLY A 137 26.00 -5.94 -1.50
N ILE A 138 25.05 -6.72 -2.02
CA ILE A 138 24.11 -7.52 -1.21
C ILE A 138 24.81 -8.52 -0.27
N ASN A 139 26.01 -8.99 -0.63
CA ASN A 139 26.82 -9.91 0.15
C ASN A 139 27.96 -9.18 0.89
N SER A 140 27.66 -7.99 1.42
CA SER A 140 28.64 -7.13 2.08
C SER A 140 29.34 -7.85 3.25
N ARG A 141 30.67 -8.01 3.14
CA ARG A 141 31.50 -8.59 4.20
C ARG A 141 31.60 -7.60 5.37
N VAL A 142 31.70 -6.30 5.09
CA VAL A 142 31.77 -5.25 6.11
C VAL A 142 30.52 -5.22 6.98
N ARG A 143 29.33 -5.30 6.35
CA ARG A 143 28.06 -5.40 7.08
C ARG A 143 28.00 -6.64 7.95
N THR A 144 28.50 -7.76 7.44
CA THR A 144 28.52 -9.05 8.15
C THR A 144 29.48 -9.02 9.33
N GLN A 145 30.68 -8.47 9.15
CA GLN A 145 31.72 -8.37 10.18
C GLN A 145 31.27 -7.52 11.37
N TYR A 146 30.49 -6.45 11.13
CA TYR A 146 29.97 -5.56 12.17
C TYR A 146 28.44 -5.65 12.32
N ALA A 147 27.88 -6.85 12.18
CA ALA A 147 26.44 -7.08 12.26
C ALA A 147 25.84 -6.61 13.60
N ASP A 148 26.55 -6.78 14.71
CA ASP A 148 26.12 -6.30 16.04
C ASP A 148 25.88 -4.79 16.09
N HIS A 149 26.63 -4.02 15.27
CA HIS A 149 26.49 -2.57 15.20
C HIS A 149 25.47 -2.12 14.14
N PHE A 150 25.57 -2.65 12.92
CA PHE A 150 24.68 -2.24 11.82
C PHE A 150 23.26 -2.80 11.97
N GLN A 151 23.12 -3.93 12.69
CA GLN A 151 21.88 -4.66 12.92
C GLN A 151 21.12 -4.91 11.61
N PRO A 152 21.71 -5.70 10.69
CA PRO A 152 21.07 -6.02 9.41
C PRO A 152 19.86 -6.93 9.62
N VAL A 153 18.76 -6.60 8.96
CA VAL A 153 17.60 -7.47 8.77
C VAL A 153 17.55 -7.86 7.30
N THR A 154 17.54 -9.16 7.02
CA THR A 154 17.38 -9.70 5.67
C THR A 154 16.12 -10.55 5.61
N ASP A 155 15.17 -10.13 4.79
CA ASP A 155 13.96 -10.87 4.48
C ASP A 155 14.06 -11.46 3.07
N LEU A 156 14.15 -12.79 2.97
CA LEU A 156 14.23 -13.50 1.70
C LEU A 156 12.82 -13.68 1.12
N ARG A 157 12.56 -12.96 0.04
CA ARG A 157 11.25 -12.88 -0.56
C ARG A 157 10.90 -14.16 -1.33
N PRO A 158 9.67 -14.68 -1.23
CA PRO A 158 9.31 -16.02 -1.68
C PRO A 158 9.47 -16.25 -3.19
N ASN A 159 9.10 -15.29 -4.04
CA ASN A 159 9.21 -15.47 -5.49
C ASN A 159 10.66 -15.78 -5.90
N LYS A 160 10.78 -16.72 -6.83
CA LYS A 160 12.04 -17.07 -7.48
C LYS A 160 12.16 -16.20 -8.72
N PHE A 161 13.35 -15.65 -8.96
CA PHE A 161 13.64 -14.91 -10.19
C PHE A 161 14.98 -15.31 -10.80
N VAL A 162 15.08 -15.12 -12.12
CA VAL A 162 16.29 -15.28 -12.92
C VAL A 162 16.42 -14.08 -13.86
N TRP A 163 17.65 -13.65 -14.13
CA TRP A 163 17.93 -12.51 -15.00
C TRP A 163 18.69 -12.99 -16.23
N LEU A 164 18.08 -12.84 -17.41
CA LEU A 164 18.56 -13.27 -18.71
C LEU A 164 18.61 -12.08 -19.68
N GLY A 165 19.26 -12.28 -20.82
CA GLY A 165 19.23 -11.36 -21.96
C GLY A 165 18.57 -11.99 -23.17
N SER A 166 18.36 -11.22 -24.22
CA SER A 166 17.97 -11.70 -25.55
C SER A 166 18.38 -10.69 -26.61
N THR A 167 18.30 -11.07 -27.89
CA THR A 167 18.39 -10.14 -29.02
C THR A 167 17.03 -9.61 -29.48
N ARG A 168 15.95 -10.02 -28.82
CA ARG A 168 14.59 -9.52 -29.08
C ARG A 168 14.51 -8.01 -28.85
N PRO A 169 14.21 -7.17 -29.87
CA PRO A 169 14.07 -5.72 -29.67
C PRO A 169 12.76 -5.36 -28.95
N PHE A 170 12.76 -4.23 -28.25
CA PHE A 170 11.58 -3.66 -27.58
C PHE A 170 11.58 -2.14 -27.70
N ASP A 171 10.42 -1.56 -28.03
CA ASP A 171 10.20 -0.11 -28.07
C ASP A 171 9.54 0.44 -26.79
N ALA A 172 9.32 -0.43 -25.79
CA ALA A 172 8.66 -0.15 -24.52
C ALA A 172 9.23 -1.03 -23.40
N PHE A 173 8.92 -0.69 -22.14
CA PHE A 173 9.07 -1.64 -21.04
C PHE A 173 7.89 -2.61 -21.08
N THR A 174 8.14 -3.89 -21.31
CA THR A 174 7.09 -4.88 -21.58
C THR A 174 6.99 -5.89 -20.46
N PHE A 175 5.76 -6.09 -19.94
CA PHE A 175 5.41 -7.19 -19.06
C PHE A 175 4.72 -8.29 -19.85
N PHE A 176 5.22 -9.52 -19.75
CA PHE A 176 4.52 -10.71 -20.23
C PHE A 176 4.04 -11.56 -19.06
N PHE A 177 2.74 -11.84 -19.02
CA PHE A 177 2.14 -12.76 -18.07
C PHE A 177 1.71 -14.03 -18.81
N ARG A 178 2.34 -15.16 -18.49
CA ARG A 178 2.11 -16.46 -19.16
C ARG A 178 1.70 -17.52 -18.16
N GLU A 179 0.54 -18.11 -18.38
CA GLU A 179 0.10 -19.31 -17.66
C GLU A 179 0.48 -20.56 -18.46
N THR A 180 1.01 -21.53 -17.74
CA THR A 180 1.45 -22.83 -18.25
C THR A 180 0.81 -23.93 -17.41
N GLU A 181 0.96 -25.19 -17.81
CA GLU A 181 0.58 -26.35 -17.00
C GLU A 181 1.27 -26.39 -15.62
N HIS A 182 2.41 -25.71 -15.46
CA HIS A 182 3.10 -25.61 -14.18
C HIS A 182 2.63 -24.44 -13.31
N GLY A 183 1.93 -23.45 -13.87
CA GLY A 183 1.54 -22.21 -13.20
C GLY A 183 1.97 -20.96 -13.96
N ILE A 184 2.05 -19.82 -13.27
CA ILE A 184 2.23 -18.50 -13.89
C ILE A 184 3.72 -18.08 -13.89
N PHE A 185 4.20 -17.66 -15.06
CA PHE A 185 5.50 -17.03 -15.26
C PHE A 185 5.31 -15.57 -15.69
N ILE A 186 6.20 -14.71 -15.20
CA ILE A 186 6.20 -13.28 -15.47
C ILE A 186 7.53 -12.92 -16.07
N ALA A 187 7.54 -12.20 -17.20
CA ALA A 187 8.76 -11.62 -17.76
C ALA A 187 8.66 -10.09 -17.72
N HIS A 188 9.73 -9.46 -17.21
CA HIS A 188 9.93 -8.02 -17.20
C HIS A 188 11.02 -7.72 -18.23
N CYS A 189 10.61 -7.12 -19.34
CA CYS A 189 11.45 -6.99 -20.53
C CYS A 189 11.63 -5.53 -20.92
N TYR A 190 12.83 -5.18 -21.37
CA TYR A 190 13.12 -3.87 -21.93
C TYR A 190 14.42 -3.92 -22.71
N GLN A 191 14.51 -3.08 -23.74
CA GLN A 191 15.75 -2.89 -24.48
C GLN A 191 16.74 -2.08 -23.64
N TYR A 192 18.03 -2.40 -23.67
CA TYR A 192 19.04 -1.64 -22.94
C TYR A 192 20.19 -1.14 -23.80
N GLU A 193 20.30 -1.66 -25.03
CA GLU A 193 21.14 -1.16 -26.12
C GLU A 193 20.57 -1.71 -27.44
N GLU A 194 21.02 -1.17 -28.57
CA GLU A 194 20.57 -1.65 -29.87
C GLU A 194 20.87 -3.15 -30.04
N GLY A 195 19.86 -3.95 -30.42
CA GLY A 195 20.00 -5.39 -30.63
C GLY A 195 20.06 -6.24 -29.35
N HIS A 196 19.94 -5.66 -28.15
CA HIS A 196 19.94 -6.42 -26.89
C HIS A 196 18.87 -5.97 -25.89
N SER A 197 18.21 -6.94 -25.27
CA SER A 197 17.16 -6.73 -24.27
C SER A 197 17.35 -7.55 -23.01
N THR A 198 16.82 -7.03 -21.91
CA THR A 198 16.75 -7.68 -20.61
C THR A 198 15.48 -8.51 -20.53
N TRP A 199 15.59 -9.69 -19.92
CA TRP A 199 14.50 -10.59 -19.54
C TRP A 199 14.67 -11.00 -18.07
N VAL A 200 14.04 -10.27 -17.15
CA VAL A 200 13.94 -10.72 -15.76
C VAL A 200 12.68 -11.55 -15.63
N ILE A 201 12.84 -12.84 -15.36
CA ILE A 201 11.72 -13.77 -15.26
C ILE A 201 11.52 -14.17 -13.81
N GLU A 202 10.27 -14.12 -13.32
CA GLU A 202 9.92 -14.54 -11.97
C GLU A 202 8.69 -15.45 -11.93
N THR A 203 8.60 -16.26 -10.87
CA THR A 203 7.48 -17.15 -10.60
C THR A 203 7.41 -17.54 -9.11
N ASP A 204 6.25 -18.02 -8.65
CA ASP A 204 6.06 -18.47 -7.27
C ASP A 204 6.81 -19.79 -7.00
N PRO A 205 7.18 -20.08 -5.73
CA PRO A 205 7.92 -21.30 -5.38
C PRO A 205 7.27 -22.61 -5.82
N LYS A 206 5.93 -22.69 -5.83
CA LYS A 206 5.22 -23.91 -6.20
C LYS A 206 5.30 -24.12 -7.71
N THR A 207 5.13 -23.06 -8.50
CA THR A 207 5.33 -23.13 -9.96
C THR A 207 6.77 -23.46 -10.32
N TRP A 208 7.74 -22.83 -9.66
CA TRP A 208 9.17 -23.11 -9.85
C TRP A 208 9.50 -24.60 -9.62
N ALA A 209 9.01 -25.17 -8.50
CA ALA A 209 9.22 -26.58 -8.18
C ALA A 209 8.46 -27.53 -9.13
N ARG A 210 7.21 -27.22 -9.52
CA ARG A 210 6.44 -28.02 -10.48
C ARG A 210 7.07 -28.06 -11.87
N ALA A 211 7.73 -26.99 -12.28
CA ALA A 211 8.48 -26.91 -13.54
C ALA A 211 9.84 -27.64 -13.48
N GLY A 212 10.28 -28.10 -12.30
CA GLY A 212 11.56 -28.78 -12.12
C GLY A 212 12.78 -27.87 -12.23
N LEU A 213 12.60 -26.55 -12.13
CA LEU A 213 13.66 -25.54 -12.27
C LEU A 213 14.69 -25.58 -11.12
N ASP A 214 14.37 -26.29 -10.03
CA ASP A 214 15.27 -26.58 -8.91
C ASP A 214 16.38 -27.58 -9.26
N LYS A 215 16.16 -28.36 -10.33
CA LYS A 215 17.07 -29.43 -10.78
C LYS A 215 17.76 -29.10 -12.10
N MET A 216 17.36 -28.01 -12.76
CA MET A 216 17.91 -27.60 -14.04
C MET A 216 19.18 -26.77 -13.84
N ASP A 217 20.18 -27.01 -14.67
CA ASP A 217 21.29 -26.09 -14.83
C ASP A 217 20.84 -24.80 -15.58
N GLU A 218 21.77 -23.84 -15.71
CA GLU A 218 21.50 -22.55 -16.36
C GLU A 218 21.04 -22.70 -17.81
N ALA A 219 21.65 -23.61 -18.58
CA ALA A 219 21.33 -23.81 -20.00
C ALA A 219 19.99 -24.55 -20.19
N GLN A 220 19.70 -25.52 -19.32
CA GLN A 220 18.41 -26.22 -19.27
C GLN A 220 17.29 -25.25 -18.89
N SER A 221 17.51 -24.40 -17.89
CA SER A 221 16.55 -23.38 -17.47
C SER A 221 16.24 -22.39 -18.60
N ALA A 222 17.27 -21.91 -19.32
CA ALA A 222 17.08 -21.01 -20.45
C ALA A 222 16.23 -21.65 -21.57
N ARG A 223 16.55 -22.89 -21.99
CA ARG A 223 15.76 -23.62 -23.01
C ARG A 223 14.31 -23.86 -22.60
N PHE A 224 14.07 -24.14 -21.31
CA PHE A 224 12.72 -24.25 -20.79
C PHE A 224 11.97 -22.92 -20.92
N LEU A 225 12.60 -21.81 -20.54
CA LEU A 225 11.98 -20.48 -20.63
C LEU A 225 11.79 -20.01 -22.07
N GLU A 226 12.65 -20.42 -23.01
CA GLU A 226 12.43 -20.23 -24.46
C GLU A 226 11.16 -20.94 -24.93
N THR A 227 10.80 -22.07 -24.32
CA THR A 227 9.53 -22.77 -24.61
C THR A 227 8.34 -22.02 -24.01
N VAL A 228 8.47 -21.52 -22.77
CA VAL A 228 7.41 -20.76 -22.08
C VAL A 228 7.06 -19.46 -22.82
N PHE A 229 8.08 -18.75 -23.31
CA PHE A 229 7.93 -17.44 -23.96
C PHE A 229 8.18 -17.49 -25.47
N ALA A 230 8.02 -18.65 -26.11
CA ALA A 230 8.36 -18.85 -27.52
C ALA A 230 7.73 -17.82 -28.46
N LYS A 231 6.45 -17.47 -28.21
CA LYS A 231 5.71 -16.46 -28.98
C LYS A 231 6.27 -15.06 -28.78
N GLU A 232 6.65 -14.71 -27.55
CA GLU A 232 7.11 -13.37 -27.19
C GLU A 232 8.54 -13.12 -27.64
N LEU A 233 9.36 -14.18 -27.62
CA LEU A 233 10.73 -14.21 -28.12
C LEU A 233 10.79 -14.15 -29.64
N ASP A 234 9.76 -14.63 -30.35
CA ASP A 234 9.63 -14.50 -31.82
C ASP A 234 10.87 -14.99 -32.58
N GLY A 235 11.36 -16.17 -32.19
CA GLY A 235 12.54 -16.80 -32.79
C GLY A 235 13.89 -16.31 -32.25
N HIS A 236 13.93 -15.33 -31.35
CA HIS A 236 15.15 -14.94 -30.65
C HIS A 236 15.46 -15.88 -29.47
N GLY A 237 16.73 -16.17 -29.23
CA GLY A 237 17.17 -16.98 -28.09
C GLY A 237 17.36 -16.18 -26.80
N LEU A 238 17.45 -16.88 -25.67
CA LEU A 238 17.82 -16.31 -24.38
C LEU A 238 19.35 -16.40 -24.17
N ILE A 239 19.93 -15.33 -23.65
CA ILE A 239 21.36 -15.18 -23.35
C ILE A 239 21.55 -15.34 -21.85
N THR A 240 22.52 -16.15 -21.46
CA THR A 240 22.85 -16.48 -20.07
C THR A 240 24.15 -15.78 -19.62
N ASN A 241 24.20 -15.34 -18.36
CA ASN A 241 25.39 -14.71 -17.75
C ASN A 241 25.35 -14.88 -16.22
N ARG A 242 25.63 -16.11 -15.74
CA ARG A 242 25.39 -16.54 -14.35
C ARG A 242 23.93 -16.28 -13.92
N SER A 243 23.03 -16.57 -14.83
CA SER A 243 21.58 -16.47 -14.75
C SER A 243 21.01 -17.59 -13.87
N LEU A 244 21.27 -17.49 -12.56
CA LEU A 244 20.82 -18.46 -11.57
C LEU A 244 19.50 -18.02 -10.92
N TRP A 245 18.61 -18.98 -10.71
CA TRP A 245 17.38 -18.78 -9.93
C TRP A 245 17.70 -18.46 -8.48
N ARG A 246 17.12 -17.38 -7.96
CA ARG A 246 17.35 -16.92 -6.59
C ARG A 246 16.12 -16.22 -6.02
N ASN A 247 16.11 -16.09 -4.70
CA ASN A 247 15.17 -15.24 -3.99
C ASN A 247 15.74 -13.83 -3.89
N PHE A 248 14.87 -12.82 -3.85
CA PHE A 248 15.31 -11.45 -3.65
C PHE A 248 15.58 -11.19 -2.15
N PRO A 249 16.79 -10.74 -1.76
CA PRO A 249 17.06 -10.36 -0.38
C PRO A 249 16.63 -8.91 -0.13
N MET A 250 15.56 -8.73 0.63
CA MET A 250 15.19 -7.40 1.13
C MET A 250 16.04 -7.08 2.36
N ILE A 251 17.02 -6.20 2.19
CA ILE A 251 18.02 -5.85 3.21
C ILE A 251 17.70 -4.48 3.78
N ARG A 252 17.70 -4.38 5.11
CA ARG A 252 17.64 -3.13 5.88
C ARG A 252 18.71 -3.18 6.96
N ASN A 253 19.25 -2.02 7.35
CA ASN A 253 20.16 -1.89 8.48
C ASN A 253 19.62 -0.83 9.43
N ALA A 254 19.64 -1.11 10.74
CA ALA A 254 19.23 -0.13 11.74
C ALA A 254 20.17 1.08 11.74
N ARG A 255 21.47 0.85 11.58
CA ARG A 255 22.51 1.88 11.47
C ARG A 255 23.30 1.74 10.18
N TRP A 256 23.82 2.84 9.64
CA TRP A 256 24.59 2.83 8.38
C TRP A 256 26.04 3.23 8.59
N VAL A 257 26.34 3.86 9.71
CA VAL A 257 27.65 4.42 10.03
C VAL A 257 28.25 3.74 11.26
N LYS A 258 29.53 3.39 11.18
CA LYS A 258 30.35 2.93 12.31
C LYS A 258 31.71 3.63 12.26
N ASP A 259 32.00 4.49 13.24
CA ASP A 259 33.25 5.26 13.30
C ASP A 259 33.47 6.09 12.02
N ASN A 260 34.44 5.72 11.19
CA ASN A 260 34.71 6.30 9.87
C ASN A 260 34.26 5.40 8.70
N ILE A 261 33.44 4.39 8.97
CA ILE A 261 32.90 3.44 7.99
C ILE A 261 31.44 3.78 7.71
N VAL A 262 31.05 3.76 6.44
CA VAL A 262 29.65 3.94 6.00
C VAL A 262 29.22 2.87 5.00
N LEU A 263 28.04 2.28 5.18
CA LEU A 263 27.41 1.40 4.19
C LEU A 263 26.77 2.23 3.07
N LEU A 264 26.97 1.82 1.81
CA LEU A 264 26.45 2.51 0.63
C LEU A 264 25.82 1.55 -0.39
N GLY A 265 24.75 1.97 -1.05
CA GLY A 265 24.03 1.15 -2.05
C GLY A 265 23.45 -0.14 -1.45
N ASP A 266 23.52 -1.24 -2.21
CA ASP A 266 22.95 -2.54 -1.80
C ASP A 266 23.58 -3.15 -0.54
N ALA A 267 24.77 -2.69 -0.12
CA ALA A 267 25.34 -3.05 1.18
C ALA A 267 24.48 -2.49 2.32
N LYS A 268 23.91 -1.29 2.13
CA LYS A 268 23.08 -0.55 3.08
C LYS A 268 21.60 -0.95 3.01
N ALA A 269 21.04 -1.02 1.81
CA ALA A 269 19.61 -1.25 1.62
C ALA A 269 19.33 -1.70 0.18
N THR A 270 18.41 -2.66 0.01
CA THR A 270 17.99 -3.12 -1.32
C THR A 270 16.57 -2.65 -1.65
N ALA A 271 16.30 -2.43 -2.94
CA ALA A 271 14.96 -2.17 -3.47
C ALA A 271 14.66 -3.14 -4.62
N HIS A 272 13.49 -3.78 -4.57
CA HIS A 272 13.09 -4.77 -5.58
C HIS A 272 13.05 -4.16 -6.99
N PHE A 273 13.48 -4.93 -8.00
CA PHE A 273 13.56 -4.49 -9.40
C PHE A 273 12.20 -4.15 -10.01
N SER A 274 11.09 -4.56 -9.38
CA SER A 274 9.72 -4.29 -9.83
C SER A 274 9.35 -2.81 -9.91
N ILE A 275 10.17 -1.90 -9.38
CA ILE A 275 10.01 -0.44 -9.57
C ILE A 275 11.22 0.23 -10.21
N GLY A 276 12.21 -0.55 -10.71
CA GLY A 276 13.40 -0.02 -11.37
C GLY A 276 14.33 0.82 -10.49
N ALA A 277 14.29 0.66 -9.17
CA ALA A 277 14.92 1.62 -8.25
C ALA A 277 16.30 1.23 -7.71
N GLY A 278 16.82 0.02 -7.97
CA GLY A 278 18.08 -0.45 -7.37
C GLY A 278 19.30 0.44 -7.70
N THR A 279 19.62 0.58 -8.99
CA THR A 279 20.75 1.43 -9.42
C THR A 279 20.53 2.91 -9.11
N LYS A 280 19.29 3.39 -9.24
CA LYS A 280 18.87 4.73 -8.82
C LYS A 280 19.23 4.98 -7.36
N LEU A 281 18.77 4.10 -6.46
CA LEU A 281 19.00 4.23 -5.02
C LEU A 281 20.50 4.27 -4.71
N ALA A 282 21.28 3.38 -5.34
CA ALA A 282 22.72 3.31 -5.18
C ALA A 282 23.44 4.62 -5.56
N MET A 283 23.06 5.24 -6.69
CA MET A 283 23.69 6.49 -7.15
C MET A 283 23.20 7.72 -6.40
N GLU A 284 21.92 7.78 -6.02
CA GLU A 284 21.41 8.85 -5.16
C GLU A 284 22.00 8.78 -3.74
N ASP A 285 22.27 7.58 -3.24
CA ASP A 285 23.00 7.42 -1.98
C ASP A 285 24.41 8.01 -2.06
N ALA A 286 25.09 7.81 -3.19
CA ALA A 286 26.40 8.41 -3.45
C ALA A 286 26.33 9.93 -3.50
N ILE A 287 25.28 10.51 -4.11
CA ILE A 287 25.03 11.96 -4.09
C ILE A 287 24.82 12.46 -2.66
N ALA A 288 23.92 11.83 -1.90
CA ALA A 288 23.62 12.26 -0.54
C ALA A 288 24.85 12.17 0.38
N LEU A 289 25.68 11.13 0.22
CA LEU A 289 26.94 11.05 0.95
C LEU A 289 27.90 12.17 0.55
N PHE A 290 28.01 12.45 -0.75
CA PHE A 290 28.80 13.57 -1.26
C PHE A 290 28.33 14.92 -0.70
N GLU A 291 27.02 15.20 -0.71
CA GLU A 291 26.44 16.43 -0.16
C GLU A 291 26.73 16.60 1.33
N ALA A 292 26.69 15.50 2.09
CA ALA A 292 27.04 15.53 3.50
C ALA A 292 28.51 15.93 3.71
N PHE A 293 29.42 15.51 2.83
CA PHE A 293 30.83 15.94 2.86
C PHE A 293 31.02 17.38 2.38
N GLU A 294 30.24 17.85 1.40
CA GLU A 294 30.25 19.28 1.02
C GLU A 294 29.78 20.18 2.17
N ALA A 295 28.78 19.74 2.94
CA ALA A 295 28.22 20.49 4.06
C ALA A 295 29.15 20.53 5.30
N HIS A 296 29.93 19.47 5.52
CA HIS A 296 30.68 19.27 6.77
C HIS A 296 32.21 19.19 6.59
N GLY A 297 32.71 19.25 5.35
CA GLY A 297 34.14 19.22 5.02
C GLY A 297 34.83 17.95 5.53
N THR A 298 36.03 18.10 6.09
CA THR A 298 36.85 16.99 6.61
C THR A 298 36.37 16.44 7.95
N ASN A 299 35.27 16.96 8.53
CA ASN A 299 34.67 16.40 9.75
C ASN A 299 33.85 15.15 9.40
N VAL A 300 34.55 14.01 9.25
CA VAL A 300 33.96 12.72 8.85
C VAL A 300 32.78 12.33 9.75
N ARG A 301 32.91 12.46 11.07
CA ARG A 301 31.83 12.08 12.00
C ARG A 301 30.56 12.90 11.76
N ALA A 302 30.69 14.21 11.55
CA ALA A 302 29.56 15.09 11.28
C ALA A 302 28.93 14.78 9.92
N ALA A 303 29.74 14.59 8.87
CA ALA A 303 29.27 14.21 7.54
C ALA A 303 28.48 12.90 7.56
N LEU A 304 29.04 11.84 8.16
CA LEU A 304 28.38 10.54 8.21
C LEU A 304 27.08 10.57 9.03
N SER A 305 27.06 11.32 10.13
CA SER A 305 25.85 11.52 10.94
C SER A 305 24.77 12.29 10.15
N GLY A 306 25.17 13.29 9.37
CA GLY A 306 24.28 14.02 8.46
C GLY A 306 23.68 13.12 7.38
N PHE A 307 24.51 12.34 6.70
CA PHE A 307 24.06 11.37 5.70
C PHE A 307 23.04 10.39 6.27
N GLU A 308 23.33 9.76 7.42
CA GLU A 308 22.41 8.77 8.01
C GLU A 308 21.08 9.40 8.45
N ARG A 309 21.10 10.63 8.96
CA ARG A 309 19.88 11.33 9.38
C ARG A 309 19.04 11.77 8.19
N ASP A 310 19.67 12.43 7.22
CA ASP A 310 18.96 13.15 6.17
C ASP A 310 18.51 12.24 5.02
N ARG A 311 19.24 11.13 4.76
CA ARG A 311 18.91 10.19 3.68
C ARG A 311 17.94 9.08 4.09
N ARG A 312 17.68 8.88 5.39
CA ARG A 312 16.87 7.75 5.91
C ARG A 312 15.45 7.69 5.37
N GLU A 313 14.74 8.81 5.46
CA GLU A 313 13.32 8.87 5.11
C GLU A 313 13.08 8.49 3.63
N ASP A 314 13.89 8.98 2.71
CA ASP A 314 13.74 8.72 1.27
C ASP A 314 14.06 7.27 0.89
N VAL A 315 15.06 6.67 1.55
CA VAL A 315 15.41 5.26 1.37
C VAL A 315 14.26 4.39 1.85
N GLU A 316 13.72 4.66 3.05
CA GLU A 316 12.62 3.89 3.62
C GLU A 316 11.33 4.02 2.79
N LYS A 317 11.02 5.22 2.27
CA LYS A 317 9.92 5.42 1.30
C LYS A 317 10.10 4.57 0.05
N THR A 318 11.30 4.56 -0.52
CA THR A 318 11.60 3.81 -1.75
C THR A 318 11.52 2.30 -1.51
N GLN A 319 12.08 1.81 -0.40
CA GLN A 319 11.98 0.40 -0.01
C GLN A 319 10.53 -0.01 0.26
N HIS A 320 9.74 0.84 0.92
CA HIS A 320 8.32 0.58 1.14
C HIS A 320 7.57 0.46 -0.19
N ALA A 321 7.76 1.39 -1.13
CA ALA A 321 7.12 1.34 -2.44
C ALA A 321 7.54 0.09 -3.25
N ALA A 322 8.83 -0.28 -3.17
CA ALA A 322 9.34 -1.50 -3.80
C ALA A 322 8.73 -2.76 -3.18
N ASN A 323 8.58 -2.80 -1.85
CA ASN A 323 7.98 -3.91 -1.13
C ASN A 323 6.49 -4.07 -1.47
N VAL A 324 5.72 -2.99 -1.47
CA VAL A 324 4.29 -3.05 -1.85
C VAL A 324 4.14 -3.52 -3.30
N SER A 325 5.01 -3.07 -4.20
CA SER A 325 5.05 -3.53 -5.59
C SER A 325 5.41 -5.02 -5.71
N LEU A 326 6.43 -5.47 -4.98
CA LEU A 326 6.85 -6.87 -4.93
C LEU A 326 5.73 -7.78 -4.43
N VAL A 327 5.10 -7.45 -3.30
CA VAL A 327 4.02 -8.24 -2.71
C VAL A 327 2.84 -8.41 -3.67
N TRP A 328 2.58 -7.44 -4.55
CA TRP A 328 1.57 -7.57 -5.60
C TRP A 328 1.91 -8.71 -6.59
N PHE A 329 3.17 -8.85 -7.00
CA PHE A 329 3.63 -9.93 -7.88
C PHE A 329 3.63 -11.30 -7.18
N GLU A 330 3.93 -11.34 -5.88
CA GLU A 330 3.87 -12.57 -5.07
C GLU A 330 2.42 -13.10 -4.91
N HIS A 331 1.42 -12.23 -5.05
CA HIS A 331 -0.01 -12.58 -4.93
C HIS A 331 -0.76 -12.46 -6.26
N LEU A 332 -0.08 -12.61 -7.38
CA LEU A 332 -0.66 -12.43 -8.72
C LEU A 332 -1.91 -13.26 -8.98
N ALA A 333 -2.00 -14.48 -8.42
CA ALA A 333 -3.17 -15.35 -8.55
C ALA A 333 -4.48 -14.67 -8.13
N ARG A 334 -4.42 -13.72 -7.19
CA ARG A 334 -5.58 -12.91 -6.74
C ARG A 334 -6.23 -12.14 -7.89
N PHE A 335 -5.44 -11.69 -8.86
CA PHE A 335 -5.87 -10.79 -9.93
C PHE A 335 -6.04 -11.50 -11.27
N TRP A 336 -5.76 -12.80 -11.35
CA TRP A 336 -5.69 -13.54 -12.62
C TRP A 336 -7.03 -13.53 -13.39
N ASN A 337 -8.15 -13.41 -12.69
CA ASN A 337 -9.48 -13.39 -13.31
C ASN A 337 -9.98 -11.98 -13.66
N TYR A 338 -9.17 -10.94 -13.48
CA TYR A 338 -9.57 -9.58 -13.85
C TYR A 338 -9.71 -9.40 -15.36
N ASP A 339 -10.51 -8.40 -15.73
CA ASP A 339 -10.47 -7.78 -17.04
C ASP A 339 -9.05 -7.23 -17.32
N PRO A 340 -8.50 -7.36 -18.53
CA PRO A 340 -7.14 -6.91 -18.83
C PRO A 340 -6.88 -5.42 -18.57
N ILE A 341 -7.86 -4.53 -18.77
CA ILE A 341 -7.71 -3.10 -18.47
C ILE A 341 -7.61 -2.87 -16.96
N LYS A 342 -8.46 -3.56 -16.18
CA LYS A 342 -8.42 -3.52 -14.71
C LYS A 342 -7.13 -4.10 -14.15
N PHE A 343 -6.68 -5.22 -14.72
CA PHE A 343 -5.40 -5.84 -14.38
C PHE A 343 -4.23 -4.89 -14.63
N ALA A 344 -4.18 -4.29 -15.82
CA ALA A 344 -3.16 -3.31 -16.18
C ALA A 344 -3.18 -2.10 -15.25
N PHE A 345 -4.36 -1.60 -14.87
CA PHE A 345 -4.47 -0.48 -13.93
C PHE A 345 -4.01 -0.86 -12.51
N GLY A 346 -4.37 -2.07 -12.06
CA GLY A 346 -3.89 -2.64 -10.80
C GLY A 346 -2.36 -2.76 -10.77
N LEU A 347 -1.76 -3.27 -11.85
CA LEU A 347 -0.32 -3.32 -12.04
C LEU A 347 0.27 -1.92 -11.97
N MET A 348 -0.20 -0.97 -12.77
CA MET A 348 0.34 0.40 -12.82
C MET A 348 0.26 1.14 -11.48
N THR A 349 -0.74 0.86 -10.65
CA THR A 349 -0.98 1.54 -9.36
C THR A 349 -0.51 0.75 -8.13
N ARG A 350 0.16 -0.41 -8.32
CA ARG A 350 0.55 -1.33 -7.23
C ARG A 350 1.41 -0.68 -6.15
N SER A 351 2.35 0.18 -6.53
CA SER A 351 3.28 0.84 -5.59
C SER A 351 2.64 1.95 -4.75
N LYS A 352 1.36 2.28 -5.01
CA LYS A 352 0.61 3.41 -4.43
C LYS A 352 1.16 4.80 -4.78
N SER A 353 2.31 4.92 -5.44
CA SER A 353 2.87 6.20 -5.88
C SER A 353 2.22 6.72 -7.17
N ILE A 354 1.84 5.79 -8.06
CA ILE A 354 1.06 6.06 -9.26
C ILE A 354 -0.43 5.88 -8.92
N THR A 355 -1.25 6.84 -9.34
CA THR A 355 -2.66 6.94 -8.96
C THR A 355 -3.52 7.23 -10.19
N TYR A 356 -4.84 7.23 -10.02
CA TYR A 356 -5.80 7.54 -11.07
C TYR A 356 -5.55 8.91 -11.71
N ASP A 357 -5.46 9.99 -10.92
CA ASP A 357 -5.25 11.35 -11.43
C ASP A 357 -3.84 11.50 -12.03
N ASN A 358 -2.86 10.85 -11.41
CA ASN A 358 -1.50 10.87 -11.92
C ASN A 358 -1.36 10.12 -13.27
N LEU A 359 -2.12 9.03 -13.47
CA LEU A 359 -2.23 8.35 -14.77
C LEU A 359 -3.01 9.19 -15.78
N ALA A 360 -4.06 9.89 -15.36
CA ALA A 360 -4.88 10.72 -16.26
C ALA A 360 -4.04 11.84 -16.91
N MET A 361 -3.02 12.32 -16.20
CA MET A 361 -2.10 13.33 -16.73
C MET A 361 -1.08 12.79 -17.75
N ARG A 362 -0.68 11.52 -17.63
CA ARG A 362 0.39 10.93 -18.45
C ARG A 362 -0.14 10.03 -19.59
N ALA A 363 -1.24 9.32 -19.33
CA ALA A 363 -1.90 8.38 -20.22
C ALA A 363 -3.43 8.56 -20.16
N PRO A 364 -3.96 9.72 -20.63
CA PRO A 364 -5.39 10.05 -20.51
C PRO A 364 -6.30 9.01 -21.18
N GLN A 365 -5.89 8.47 -22.33
CA GLN A 365 -6.64 7.43 -23.04
C GLN A 365 -6.75 6.14 -22.22
N PHE A 366 -5.68 5.76 -21.52
CA PHE A 366 -5.70 4.60 -20.65
C PHE A 366 -6.65 4.79 -19.46
N VAL A 367 -6.63 5.96 -18.82
CA VAL A 367 -7.57 6.25 -17.71
C VAL A 367 -9.01 6.32 -18.20
N HIS A 368 -9.26 6.86 -19.38
CA HIS A 368 -10.59 6.81 -20.00
C HIS A 368 -11.05 5.36 -20.20
N ALA A 369 -10.23 4.49 -20.78
CA ALA A 369 -10.54 3.06 -20.93
C ALA A 369 -10.79 2.35 -19.58
N VAL A 370 -10.04 2.69 -18.53
CA VAL A 370 -10.26 2.19 -17.17
C VAL A 370 -11.61 2.64 -16.61
N THR A 371 -11.98 3.90 -16.85
CA THR A 371 -13.25 4.49 -16.39
C THR A 371 -14.43 3.82 -17.09
N GLU A 372 -14.35 3.68 -18.42
CA GLU A 372 -15.35 2.99 -19.22
C GLU A 372 -15.47 1.51 -18.83
N ASN A 373 -14.35 0.82 -18.61
CA ASN A 373 -14.37 -0.57 -18.14
C ASN A 373 -15.09 -0.68 -16.78
N PHE A 374 -14.77 0.22 -15.83
CA PHE A 374 -15.44 0.21 -14.53
C PHE A 374 -16.96 0.46 -14.66
N ALA A 375 -17.36 1.42 -15.50
CA ALA A 375 -18.76 1.70 -15.78
C ALA A 375 -19.48 0.49 -16.42
N ARG A 376 -18.84 -0.17 -17.39
CA ARG A 376 -19.34 -1.38 -18.04
C ARG A 376 -19.52 -2.53 -17.04
N GLU A 377 -18.57 -2.72 -16.11
CA GLU A 377 -18.72 -3.70 -15.01
C GLU A 377 -19.97 -3.42 -14.18
N GLN A 378 -20.26 -2.14 -13.88
CA GLN A 378 -21.45 -1.76 -13.11
C GLN A 378 -22.74 -1.97 -13.91
N GLN A 379 -22.73 -1.65 -15.20
CA GLN A 379 -23.86 -1.87 -16.09
C GLN A 379 -24.16 -3.37 -16.26
N ALA A 380 -23.13 -4.19 -16.40
CA ALA A 380 -23.24 -5.65 -16.45
C ALA A 380 -23.80 -6.24 -15.14
N ALA A 381 -23.54 -5.58 -14.00
CA ALA A 381 -24.15 -5.89 -12.71
C ALA A 381 -25.60 -5.37 -12.57
N GLY A 382 -26.20 -4.81 -13.64
CA GLY A 382 -27.59 -4.36 -13.66
C GLY A 382 -27.83 -3.00 -12.98
N LEU A 383 -26.81 -2.14 -12.92
CA LEU A 383 -26.90 -0.79 -12.36
C LEU A 383 -27.14 0.26 -13.44
N SER A 384 -27.98 1.25 -13.13
CA SER A 384 -28.17 2.44 -13.95
C SER A 384 -26.97 3.38 -13.78
N ILE A 385 -25.93 3.20 -14.59
CA ILE A 385 -24.72 4.02 -14.54
C ILE A 385 -25.00 5.49 -14.86
N ARG A 386 -24.20 6.40 -14.30
CA ARG A 386 -24.31 7.84 -14.57
C ARG A 386 -23.78 8.23 -15.96
N GLY A 387 -22.91 7.41 -16.52
CA GLY A 387 -22.26 7.60 -17.82
C GLY A 387 -20.94 6.83 -17.90
N PRO A 388 -20.41 6.59 -19.11
CA PRO A 388 -19.16 5.83 -19.30
C PRO A 388 -17.91 6.59 -18.81
N ASP A 389 -17.95 7.92 -18.81
CA ASP A 389 -16.83 8.81 -18.42
C ASP A 389 -16.82 9.22 -16.94
N VAL A 390 -17.78 8.72 -16.15
CA VAL A 390 -17.92 9.12 -14.75
C VAL A 390 -16.91 8.34 -13.90
N PRO A 391 -16.05 9.03 -13.12
CA PRO A 391 -15.04 8.36 -12.30
C PRO A 391 -15.63 7.30 -11.36
N PRO A 392 -14.88 6.22 -11.05
CA PRO A 392 -15.37 5.10 -10.26
C PRO A 392 -16.07 5.49 -8.96
N MET A 393 -15.58 6.51 -8.26
CA MET A 393 -16.16 6.96 -6.98
C MET A 393 -17.61 7.46 -7.09
N PHE A 394 -18.04 7.93 -8.26
CA PHE A 394 -19.37 8.49 -8.49
C PHE A 394 -20.31 7.54 -9.25
N GLN A 395 -19.83 6.37 -9.64
CA GLN A 395 -20.71 5.31 -10.14
C GLN A 395 -21.53 4.72 -9.00
N PRO A 396 -22.78 4.30 -9.26
CA PRO A 396 -23.62 3.72 -8.22
C PRO A 396 -23.06 2.39 -7.72
N PHE A 397 -23.57 1.96 -6.56
CA PHE A 397 -23.34 0.64 -6.00
C PHE A 397 -24.66 0.10 -5.44
N ARG A 398 -24.90 -1.20 -5.58
CA ARG A 398 -26.09 -1.84 -5.01
C ARG A 398 -25.65 -2.97 -4.09
N LEU A 399 -26.27 -3.01 -2.91
CA LEU A 399 -26.14 -4.08 -1.94
C LEU A 399 -27.54 -4.48 -1.52
N ARG A 400 -27.96 -5.71 -1.82
CA ARG A 400 -29.37 -6.14 -1.70
C ARG A 400 -30.30 -5.14 -2.44
N ASP A 401 -31.35 -4.67 -1.78
CA ASP A 401 -32.30 -3.70 -2.35
C ASP A 401 -31.83 -2.24 -2.16
N MET A 402 -30.71 -2.02 -1.46
CA MET A 402 -30.17 -0.69 -1.22
C MET A 402 -29.26 -0.27 -2.37
N GLU A 403 -29.60 0.87 -2.99
CA GLU A 403 -28.75 1.55 -3.96
C GLU A 403 -28.09 2.78 -3.34
N LEU A 404 -26.80 2.94 -3.62
CA LEU A 404 -26.00 4.10 -3.28
C LEU A 404 -25.70 4.91 -4.55
N ASP A 405 -25.88 6.22 -4.44
CA ASP A 405 -25.66 7.19 -5.52
C ASP A 405 -24.17 7.36 -5.90
N ASN A 406 -23.27 6.97 -5.00
CA ASN A 406 -21.80 7.00 -5.13
C ASN A 406 -21.16 6.06 -4.09
N ARG A 407 -19.83 5.88 -4.14
CA ARG A 407 -19.08 4.89 -3.35
C ARG A 407 -18.31 5.48 -2.16
N VAL A 408 -18.60 6.73 -1.82
CA VAL A 408 -17.95 7.44 -0.70
C VAL A 408 -18.76 7.26 0.57
N VAL A 409 -18.09 6.86 1.64
CA VAL A 409 -18.72 6.53 2.92
C VAL A 409 -18.16 7.39 4.05
N LEU A 410 -19.03 7.92 4.92
CA LEU A 410 -18.61 8.41 6.23
C LEU A 410 -18.36 7.21 7.15
N SER A 411 -17.12 7.02 7.60
CA SER A 411 -16.78 5.95 8.55
C SER A 411 -17.41 6.20 9.93
N PRO A 412 -17.78 5.15 10.70
CA PRO A 412 -18.28 5.32 12.06
C PRO A 412 -17.20 5.93 12.96
N MET A 413 -17.53 7.04 13.62
CA MET A 413 -16.61 7.79 14.48
C MET A 413 -17.35 8.24 15.74
N CYS A 414 -16.96 7.70 16.90
CA CYS A 414 -17.52 8.12 18.18
C CYS A 414 -17.31 9.62 18.41
N MET A 415 -18.42 10.32 18.64
CA MET A 415 -18.44 11.75 18.93
C MET A 415 -18.40 12.01 20.43
N TYR A 416 -18.71 10.99 21.25
CA TYR A 416 -18.70 11.09 22.71
C TYR A 416 -19.56 12.26 23.22
N SER A 417 -20.68 12.52 22.56
CA SER A 417 -21.54 13.69 22.77
C SER A 417 -22.97 13.30 23.20
N ALA A 418 -23.22 12.02 23.46
CA ALA A 418 -24.50 11.58 24.00
C ALA A 418 -24.54 11.77 25.52
N ASP A 419 -25.73 11.97 26.08
CA ASP A 419 -25.94 12.00 27.52
C ASP A 419 -26.45 10.63 27.98
N GLU A 420 -25.59 9.85 28.65
CA GLU A 420 -25.90 8.49 29.11
C GLU A 420 -26.53 7.58 28.03
N GLY A 421 -26.04 7.70 26.79
CA GLY A 421 -26.55 6.98 25.63
C GLY A 421 -27.63 7.70 24.82
N MET A 422 -28.18 8.82 25.29
CA MET A 422 -29.16 9.59 24.56
C MET A 422 -28.49 10.46 23.48
N PRO A 423 -28.69 10.19 22.18
CA PRO A 423 -28.20 11.09 21.13
C PRO A 423 -28.98 12.40 21.15
N ASP A 424 -28.28 13.48 20.82
CA ASP A 424 -28.78 14.86 20.90
C ASP A 424 -28.65 15.60 19.56
N ASP A 425 -28.79 16.94 19.60
CA ASP A 425 -28.67 17.80 18.43
C ASP A 425 -27.26 17.77 17.79
N TRP A 426 -26.20 17.44 18.54
CA TRP A 426 -24.89 17.24 17.95
C TRP A 426 -24.91 16.16 16.89
N HIS A 427 -25.56 15.02 17.17
CA HIS A 427 -25.65 13.89 16.25
C HIS A 427 -26.45 14.25 15.00
N LEU A 428 -27.57 14.97 15.17
CA LEU A 428 -28.39 15.46 14.06
C LEU A 428 -27.59 16.37 13.13
N VAL A 429 -26.92 17.39 13.69
CA VAL A 429 -26.14 18.35 12.90
C VAL A 429 -24.93 17.66 12.28
N HIS A 430 -24.23 16.81 13.04
CA HIS A 430 -23.06 16.09 12.57
C HIS A 430 -23.37 15.22 11.35
N LEU A 431 -24.33 14.29 11.47
CA LEU A 431 -24.68 13.35 10.41
C LEU A 431 -25.42 14.04 9.26
N GLY A 432 -26.32 14.96 9.58
CA GLY A 432 -27.06 15.76 8.60
C GLY A 432 -26.13 16.56 7.68
N ALA A 433 -25.07 17.17 8.22
CA ALA A 433 -24.10 17.91 7.41
C ALA A 433 -23.35 17.01 6.40
N ARG A 434 -23.02 15.76 6.75
CA ARG A 434 -22.29 14.83 5.86
C ARG A 434 -23.23 14.20 4.82
N ALA A 435 -24.50 13.98 5.18
CA ALA A 435 -25.54 13.59 4.24
C ALA A 435 -25.76 14.67 3.17
N LEU A 436 -25.90 15.94 3.59
CA LEU A 436 -25.96 17.09 2.67
C LEU A 436 -24.65 17.31 1.89
N GLY A 437 -23.52 16.89 2.46
CA GLY A 437 -22.18 16.96 1.88
C GLY A 437 -21.88 15.91 0.81
N GLY A 438 -22.85 15.06 0.45
CA GLY A 438 -22.84 14.22 -0.75
C GLY A 438 -22.29 12.81 -0.58
N ALA A 439 -21.95 12.36 0.63
CA ALA A 439 -21.60 10.95 0.86
C ALA A 439 -22.76 10.03 0.44
N GLY A 440 -22.44 8.91 -0.22
CA GLY A 440 -23.46 7.94 -0.66
C GLY A 440 -24.05 7.16 0.51
N LEU A 441 -23.21 6.83 1.49
CA LEU A 441 -23.58 6.14 2.72
C LEU A 441 -22.94 6.84 3.92
N ILE A 442 -23.69 7.00 5.00
CA ILE A 442 -23.17 7.53 6.26
C ILE A 442 -23.39 6.54 7.38
N PHE A 443 -22.37 6.34 8.21
CA PHE A 443 -22.48 5.52 9.41
C PHE A 443 -22.70 6.41 10.62
N THR A 444 -23.54 5.95 11.55
CA THR A 444 -23.50 6.45 12.94
C THR A 444 -22.16 6.13 13.57
N GLU A 445 -21.87 6.67 14.75
CA GLU A 445 -20.84 6.09 15.59
C GLU A 445 -21.18 4.66 16.04
N MET A 446 -20.25 4.00 16.73
CA MET A 446 -20.55 2.76 17.44
C MET A 446 -21.63 3.02 18.50
N THR A 447 -22.84 2.58 18.21
CA THR A 447 -24.01 2.73 19.06
C THR A 447 -24.15 1.49 19.94
N ASN A 448 -24.28 1.72 21.24
CA ASN A 448 -24.13 0.68 22.25
C ASN A 448 -25.47 0.01 22.54
N VAL A 449 -25.46 -1.32 22.64
CA VAL A 449 -26.69 -2.15 22.76
C VAL A 449 -27.25 -2.24 24.18
N SER A 450 -26.50 -1.75 25.17
CA SER A 450 -26.90 -1.65 26.58
C SER A 450 -26.12 -0.51 27.27
N PRO A 451 -26.52 -0.06 28.48
CA PRO A 451 -25.75 0.92 29.25
C PRO A 451 -24.32 0.45 29.52
N GLU A 452 -24.10 -0.82 29.83
CA GLU A 452 -22.79 -1.39 30.17
C GLU A 452 -21.94 -1.67 28.91
N ALA A 453 -22.55 -1.64 27.72
CA ALA A 453 -21.88 -1.82 26.45
C ALA A 453 -21.05 -0.60 26.04
N ARG A 454 -21.20 0.55 26.69
CA ARG A 454 -20.57 1.82 26.30
C ARG A 454 -19.05 1.81 26.48
N ILE A 455 -18.35 2.56 25.62
CA ILE A 455 -16.92 2.88 25.79
C ILE A 455 -16.80 3.89 26.93
N THR A 456 -17.46 5.04 26.76
CA THR A 456 -17.47 6.16 27.70
C THR A 456 -18.90 6.52 28.07
N HIS A 457 -19.10 7.34 29.10
CA HIS A 457 -20.41 7.89 29.45
C HIS A 457 -21.02 8.75 28.32
N GLY A 458 -20.19 9.33 27.45
CA GLY A 458 -20.60 10.12 26.29
C GLY A 458 -21.00 9.33 25.04
N CYS A 459 -20.92 8.00 25.05
CA CYS A 459 -21.22 7.19 23.87
C CYS A 459 -22.73 7.03 23.64
N ALA A 460 -23.16 7.07 22.37
CA ALA A 460 -24.57 6.89 22.02
C ALA A 460 -25.07 5.44 22.22
N GLY A 461 -26.36 5.29 22.52
CA GLY A 461 -27.02 4.02 22.80
C GLY A 461 -28.26 3.77 21.93
N LEU A 462 -28.71 2.52 21.91
CA LEU A 462 -29.98 2.10 21.32
C LEU A 462 -30.60 0.92 22.10
N TYR A 463 -30.92 1.17 23.37
CA TYR A 463 -31.55 0.22 24.28
C TYR A 463 -32.89 0.71 24.85
N THR A 464 -33.22 2.00 24.74
CA THR A 464 -34.52 2.56 25.17
C THR A 464 -35.39 3.03 24.00
N ASP A 465 -36.67 3.28 24.27
CA ASP A 465 -37.64 3.80 23.29
C ASP A 465 -37.33 5.27 22.94
N GLU A 466 -36.84 6.05 23.91
CA GLU A 466 -36.47 7.45 23.73
C GLU A 466 -35.25 7.59 22.80
N GLN A 467 -34.26 6.70 22.95
CA GLN A 467 -33.11 6.65 22.06
C GLN A 467 -33.52 6.28 20.62
N GLU A 468 -34.45 5.33 20.46
CA GLU A 468 -35.02 5.00 19.15
C GLU A 468 -35.70 6.21 18.50
N ALA A 469 -36.51 6.97 19.27
CA ALA A 469 -37.16 8.18 18.77
C ALA A 469 -36.14 9.27 18.37
N ALA A 470 -35.08 9.45 19.15
CA ALA A 470 -34.03 10.42 18.85
C ALA A 470 -33.25 10.05 17.57
N TRP A 471 -32.91 8.77 17.40
CA TRP A 471 -32.27 8.29 16.16
C TRP A 471 -33.20 8.39 14.95
N LYS A 472 -34.49 8.10 15.11
CA LYS A 472 -35.49 8.25 14.04
C LYS A 472 -35.51 9.68 13.49
N ARG A 473 -35.43 10.71 14.35
CA ARG A 473 -35.33 12.11 13.92
C ARG A 473 -34.11 12.37 13.02
N VAL A 474 -32.98 11.73 13.30
CA VAL A 474 -31.77 11.85 12.47
C VAL A 474 -31.96 11.17 11.11
N VAL A 475 -32.49 9.95 11.10
CA VAL A 475 -32.78 9.20 9.87
C VAL A 475 -33.76 9.97 8.97
N GLU A 476 -34.86 10.46 9.54
CA GLU A 476 -35.87 11.25 8.83
C GLU A 476 -35.27 12.53 8.21
N PHE A 477 -34.36 13.21 8.92
CA PHE A 477 -33.65 14.36 8.36
C PHE A 477 -32.82 13.97 7.14
N VAL A 478 -32.03 12.89 7.24
CA VAL A 478 -31.16 12.40 6.16
C VAL A 478 -31.96 12.05 4.92
N HIS A 479 -33.04 11.27 5.08
CA HIS A 479 -33.88 10.83 3.96
C HIS A 479 -34.69 11.97 3.34
N SER A 480 -35.11 12.97 4.13
CA SER A 480 -35.93 14.08 3.63
C SER A 480 -35.11 15.14 2.87
N HIS A 481 -33.81 15.26 3.17
CA HIS A 481 -32.98 16.37 2.66
C HIS A 481 -31.80 15.94 1.81
N SER A 482 -31.57 14.64 1.62
CA SER A 482 -30.46 14.12 0.82
C SER A 482 -30.80 12.80 0.15
N ARG A 483 -29.90 12.33 -0.73
CA ARG A 483 -29.97 10.97 -1.32
C ARG A 483 -29.09 9.95 -0.57
N ALA A 484 -28.41 10.39 0.50
CA ALA A 484 -27.54 9.53 1.28
C ALA A 484 -28.35 8.42 1.98
N LYS A 485 -27.74 7.24 2.07
CA LYS A 485 -28.22 6.16 2.93
C LYS A 485 -27.56 6.25 4.30
N ILE A 486 -28.22 5.72 5.33
CA ILE A 486 -27.69 5.73 6.69
C ILE A 486 -27.62 4.32 7.29
N CYS A 487 -26.45 4.02 7.86
CA CYS A 487 -26.12 2.75 8.52
C CYS A 487 -25.99 2.95 10.03
N MET A 488 -26.58 2.05 10.81
CA MET A 488 -26.36 1.94 12.24
C MET A 488 -25.23 0.95 12.52
N GLN A 489 -24.15 1.39 13.15
CA GLN A 489 -23.14 0.47 13.68
C GLN A 489 -23.50 0.10 15.13
N LEU A 490 -23.81 -1.17 15.39
CA LEU A 490 -24.05 -1.68 16.73
C LEU A 490 -22.77 -2.30 17.31
N GLY A 491 -22.49 -2.00 18.58
CA GLY A 491 -21.32 -2.52 19.27
C GLY A 491 -21.48 -2.69 20.77
N HIS A 492 -20.46 -3.31 21.36
CA HIS A 492 -20.31 -3.48 22.79
C HIS A 492 -18.82 -3.39 23.14
N ALA A 493 -18.43 -2.43 23.97
CA ALA A 493 -17.03 -2.10 24.26
C ALA A 493 -16.29 -3.23 24.98
N GLY A 494 -17.00 -4.03 25.78
CA GLY A 494 -16.45 -5.20 26.46
C GLY A 494 -15.35 -4.77 27.43
N ARG A 495 -14.16 -5.36 27.33
CA ARG A 495 -13.01 -5.02 28.18
C ARG A 495 -12.45 -3.60 28.01
N LYS A 496 -12.90 -2.87 26.99
CA LYS A 496 -12.50 -1.48 26.70
C LYS A 496 -13.57 -0.45 27.10
N GLY A 497 -14.59 -0.89 27.85
CA GLY A 497 -15.64 -0.01 28.36
C GLY A 497 -15.24 0.74 29.64
N ALA A 498 -16.14 1.60 30.10
CA ALA A 498 -16.00 2.41 31.32
C ALA A 498 -14.71 3.28 31.33
N THR A 499 -14.43 3.95 30.22
CA THR A 499 -13.29 4.87 30.06
C THR A 499 -13.71 6.34 30.03
N LYS A 500 -12.71 7.22 30.22
CA LYS A 500 -12.83 8.68 30.13
C LYS A 500 -13.14 9.11 28.70
N LEU A 501 -13.68 10.33 28.54
CA LEU A 501 -13.79 10.94 27.22
C LEU A 501 -12.39 11.10 26.61
N ILE A 502 -12.27 11.00 25.29
CA ILE A 502 -10.96 10.91 24.64
C ILE A 502 -10.05 12.13 24.90
N TRP A 503 -10.63 13.31 25.18
CA TRP A 503 -9.90 14.53 25.50
C TRP A 503 -9.55 14.66 26.99
N GLU A 504 -10.09 13.80 27.86
CA GLU A 504 -9.76 13.70 29.28
C GLU A 504 -8.73 12.60 29.55
N GLY A 505 -8.63 11.62 28.65
CA GLY A 505 -7.66 10.53 28.67
C GLY A 505 -8.10 9.40 27.75
N MET A 506 -7.48 9.31 26.56
CA MET A 506 -7.82 8.28 25.57
C MET A 506 -7.60 6.87 26.14
N ASP A 507 -8.64 6.04 26.09
CA ASP A 507 -8.67 4.66 26.62
C ASP A 507 -8.40 4.51 28.13
N GLU A 508 -8.26 5.62 28.87
CA GLU A 508 -8.00 5.59 30.31
C GLU A 508 -9.28 5.24 31.09
N PRO A 509 -9.23 4.36 32.11
CA PRO A 509 -10.40 4.01 32.90
C PRO A 509 -10.95 5.21 33.68
N LEU A 510 -12.26 5.19 33.96
CA LEU A 510 -12.88 6.14 34.87
C LEU A 510 -12.31 6.00 36.30
N GLU A 511 -12.11 7.14 36.98
CA GLU A 511 -11.59 7.17 38.36
C GLU A 511 -12.64 6.70 39.40
N GLY A 512 -13.92 6.80 39.05
CA GLY A 512 -15.06 6.34 39.83
C GLY A 512 -16.32 6.27 38.98
N GLY A 513 -17.34 5.53 39.44
CA GLY A 513 -18.61 5.39 38.72
C GLY A 513 -18.57 4.50 37.47
N GLY A 514 -17.48 3.77 37.23
CA GLY A 514 -17.42 2.77 36.16
C GLY A 514 -18.37 1.59 36.40
N TRP A 515 -18.93 1.05 35.31
CA TRP A 515 -19.80 -0.13 35.35
C TRP A 515 -18.99 -1.44 35.22
N PRO A 516 -19.56 -2.59 35.64
CA PRO A 516 -18.90 -3.88 35.47
C PRO A 516 -18.63 -4.23 34.01
N LEU A 517 -17.39 -4.62 33.70
CA LEU A 517 -17.01 -5.05 32.35
C LEU A 517 -17.13 -6.57 32.17
N ILE A 518 -17.48 -6.99 30.96
CA ILE A 518 -17.50 -8.40 30.53
C ILE A 518 -16.68 -8.58 29.25
N ALA A 519 -16.06 -9.76 29.08
CA ALA A 519 -15.29 -10.11 27.89
C ALA A 519 -15.17 -11.63 27.72
N ALA A 520 -14.52 -12.07 26.62
CA ALA A 520 -14.23 -13.48 26.38
C ALA A 520 -13.43 -14.10 27.54
N SER A 521 -12.47 -13.36 28.10
CA SER A 521 -11.59 -13.77 29.21
C SER A 521 -11.29 -12.60 30.14
N ALA A 522 -10.81 -12.89 31.35
CA ALA A 522 -10.47 -11.91 32.38
C ALA A 522 -9.13 -11.22 32.13
N VAL A 523 -8.99 -10.57 30.97
CA VAL A 523 -7.77 -9.88 30.54
C VAL A 523 -8.08 -8.39 30.37
N PRO A 524 -7.49 -7.49 31.17
CA PRO A 524 -7.73 -6.04 31.04
C PRO A 524 -7.07 -5.48 29.77
N TYR A 525 -7.46 -4.26 29.35
CA TYR A 525 -6.86 -3.60 28.18
C TYR A 525 -5.47 -3.02 28.48
N TYR A 526 -5.38 -2.14 29.49
CA TYR A 526 -4.12 -1.78 30.14
C TYR A 526 -3.93 -2.57 31.44
N PRO A 527 -2.69 -2.72 31.95
CA PRO A 527 -2.44 -3.32 33.26
C PRO A 527 -3.22 -2.65 34.41
N HIS A 528 -3.52 -1.35 34.30
CA HIS A 528 -4.28 -0.57 35.27
C HIS A 528 -5.77 -0.40 34.94
N SER A 529 -6.25 -0.96 33.83
CA SER A 529 -7.70 -0.98 33.52
C SER A 529 -8.45 -1.94 34.45
N GLN A 530 -9.78 -1.76 34.55
CA GLN A 530 -10.64 -2.73 35.21
C GLN A 530 -10.51 -4.11 34.55
N ILE A 531 -10.39 -5.16 35.38
CA ILE A 531 -10.39 -6.54 34.90
C ILE A 531 -11.83 -6.93 34.53
N PRO A 532 -12.12 -7.30 33.27
CA PRO A 532 -13.44 -7.75 32.89
C PRO A 532 -13.74 -9.12 33.50
N ARG A 533 -15.00 -9.38 33.80
CA ARG A 533 -15.45 -10.74 34.13
C ARG A 533 -15.51 -11.56 32.85
N ALA A 534 -14.97 -12.78 32.88
CA ALA A 534 -15.15 -13.73 31.79
C ALA A 534 -16.64 -14.09 31.64
N MET A 535 -17.17 -13.98 30.42
CA MET A 535 -18.58 -14.25 30.14
C MET A 535 -18.94 -15.72 30.36
N THR A 536 -20.08 -15.93 30.99
CA THR A 536 -20.81 -17.20 31.03
C THR A 536 -21.71 -17.33 29.79
N ARG A 537 -22.28 -18.52 29.56
CA ARG A 537 -23.30 -18.72 28.52
C ARG A 537 -24.51 -17.78 28.69
N ALA A 538 -24.94 -17.56 29.94
CA ALA A 538 -26.05 -16.65 30.23
C ALA A 538 -25.72 -15.19 29.84
N ASP A 539 -24.49 -14.73 30.08
CA ASP A 539 -24.05 -13.40 29.63
C ASP A 539 -24.03 -13.32 28.10
N MET A 540 -23.55 -14.38 27.43
CA MET A 540 -23.52 -14.47 25.97
C MET A 540 -24.93 -14.40 25.37
N ASP A 541 -25.89 -15.08 25.99
CA ASP A 541 -27.31 -15.03 25.58
C ASP A 541 -27.96 -13.68 25.84
N GLN A 542 -27.67 -13.04 26.98
CA GLN A 542 -28.16 -11.71 27.29
C GLN A 542 -27.66 -10.69 26.26
N VAL A 543 -26.35 -10.62 26.03
CA VAL A 543 -25.74 -9.68 25.07
C VAL A 543 -26.26 -9.93 23.66
N LYS A 544 -26.38 -11.19 23.23
CA LYS A 544 -27.01 -11.53 21.94
C LYS A 544 -28.44 -10.99 21.86
N GLY A 545 -29.23 -11.16 22.94
CA GLY A 545 -30.56 -10.59 23.05
C GLY A 545 -30.57 -9.05 22.98
N ASP A 546 -29.56 -8.38 23.53
CA ASP A 546 -29.42 -6.92 23.48
C ASP A 546 -29.17 -6.44 22.05
N PHE A 547 -28.26 -7.10 21.32
CA PHE A 547 -28.04 -6.87 19.89
C PHE A 547 -29.33 -7.04 19.07
N VAL A 548 -30.08 -8.13 19.30
CA VAL A 548 -31.36 -8.37 18.60
C VAL A 548 -32.39 -7.28 18.89
N ARG A 549 -32.51 -6.85 20.15
CA ARG A 549 -33.43 -5.76 20.51
C ARG A 549 -33.02 -4.46 19.82
N ALA A 550 -31.74 -4.09 19.89
CA ALA A 550 -31.22 -2.90 19.24
C ALA A 550 -31.44 -2.94 17.71
N ALA A 551 -31.20 -4.07 17.04
CA ALA A 551 -31.45 -4.19 15.60
C ALA A 551 -32.92 -4.01 15.21
N ARG A 552 -33.86 -4.52 16.02
CA ARG A 552 -35.30 -4.24 15.81
C ARG A 552 -35.64 -2.77 16.00
N ARG A 553 -34.98 -2.07 16.93
CA ARG A 553 -35.12 -0.61 17.09
C ARG A 553 -34.54 0.12 15.87
N THR A 554 -33.38 -0.31 15.38
CA THR A 554 -32.74 0.21 14.17
C THR A 554 -33.69 0.12 12.97
N GLU A 555 -34.40 -0.99 12.81
CA GLU A 555 -35.34 -1.16 11.70
C GLU A 555 -36.51 -0.18 11.81
N ARG A 556 -37.13 -0.08 12.99
CA ARG A 556 -38.25 0.83 13.26
C ARG A 556 -37.87 2.31 13.18
N ALA A 557 -36.62 2.65 13.50
CA ALA A 557 -36.07 3.98 13.32
C ALA A 557 -35.80 4.33 11.84
N GLY A 558 -35.86 3.34 10.94
CA GLY A 558 -35.85 3.54 9.50
C GLY A 558 -34.49 3.42 8.82
N PHE A 559 -33.44 2.95 9.50
CA PHE A 559 -32.10 2.83 8.91
C PHE A 559 -32.10 1.93 7.67
N ASP A 560 -31.23 2.24 6.71
CA ASP A 560 -31.11 1.51 5.44
C ASP A 560 -30.23 0.25 5.59
N MET A 561 -29.27 0.29 6.52
CA MET A 561 -28.26 -0.74 6.72
C MET A 561 -27.92 -0.90 8.20
N LEU A 562 -27.47 -2.10 8.56
CA LEU A 562 -26.95 -2.44 9.88
C LEU A 562 -25.48 -2.87 9.75
N GLU A 563 -24.63 -2.49 10.69
CA GLU A 563 -23.28 -3.03 10.84
C GLU A 563 -23.06 -3.61 12.23
N LEU A 564 -22.51 -4.83 12.28
CA LEU A 564 -22.03 -5.43 13.51
C LEU A 564 -20.55 -5.09 13.74
N HIS A 565 -20.23 -4.50 14.88
CA HIS A 565 -18.86 -4.17 15.22
C HIS A 565 -18.09 -5.37 15.84
N CYS A 566 -17.25 -6.01 15.04
CA CYS A 566 -16.34 -7.12 15.41
C CYS A 566 -14.86 -6.73 15.28
N GLY A 567 -14.51 -5.47 15.54
CA GLY A 567 -13.15 -4.94 15.35
C GLY A 567 -12.67 -4.15 16.57
N HIS A 568 -11.45 -3.62 16.48
CA HIS A 568 -10.83 -2.70 17.43
C HIS A 568 -10.73 -3.17 18.90
N GLY A 569 -10.69 -4.49 19.13
CA GLY A 569 -10.55 -5.06 20.47
C GLY A 569 -11.77 -4.95 21.37
N TYR A 570 -12.91 -4.48 20.86
CA TYR A 570 -14.18 -4.47 21.57
C TYR A 570 -14.70 -5.91 21.79
N LEU A 571 -15.91 -6.07 22.34
CA LEU A 571 -16.37 -7.36 22.85
C LEU A 571 -16.22 -8.50 21.85
N LEU A 572 -16.81 -8.39 20.66
CA LEU A 572 -16.78 -9.49 19.68
C LEU A 572 -15.38 -9.67 19.08
N ALA A 573 -14.62 -8.58 18.87
CA ALA A 573 -13.22 -8.68 18.46
C ALA A 573 -12.37 -9.41 19.52
N SER A 574 -12.70 -9.23 20.81
CA SER A 574 -11.99 -9.88 21.91
C SER A 574 -12.23 -11.39 21.97
N PHE A 575 -13.35 -11.88 21.41
CA PHE A 575 -13.56 -13.31 21.16
C PHE A 575 -12.74 -13.79 19.96
N ILE A 576 -12.65 -12.98 18.90
CA ILE A 576 -11.92 -13.36 17.68
C ILE A 576 -10.42 -13.44 17.95
N SER A 577 -9.82 -12.51 18.67
CA SER A 577 -8.35 -12.51 18.85
C SER A 577 -7.88 -13.57 19.88
N PRO A 578 -6.86 -14.37 19.54
CA PRO A 578 -6.25 -15.30 20.49
C PRO A 578 -5.47 -14.59 21.63
N LEU A 579 -5.13 -13.30 21.47
CA LEU A 579 -4.45 -12.51 22.52
C LEU A 579 -5.38 -12.18 23.70
N THR A 580 -6.69 -12.24 23.45
CA THR A 580 -7.72 -11.77 24.38
C THR A 580 -8.74 -12.84 24.73
N ASN A 581 -8.87 -13.87 23.89
CA ASN A 581 -9.68 -15.05 24.13
C ASN A 581 -8.81 -16.22 24.57
N LEU A 582 -8.70 -16.39 25.89
CA LEU A 582 -7.97 -17.47 26.55
C LEU A 582 -8.92 -18.58 27.04
N ARG A 583 -10.13 -18.65 26.49
CA ARG A 583 -11.10 -19.68 26.88
C ARG A 583 -10.62 -21.05 26.43
N THR A 584 -10.97 -22.07 27.22
CA THR A 584 -10.69 -23.48 26.93
C THR A 584 -11.94 -24.28 26.58
N ASP A 585 -13.10 -23.62 26.49
CA ASP A 585 -14.34 -24.22 26.04
C ASP A 585 -14.50 -24.08 24.51
N GLU A 586 -15.68 -24.41 24.00
CA GLU A 586 -16.03 -24.35 22.57
C GLU A 586 -16.03 -22.94 21.95
N TYR A 587 -15.78 -21.89 22.75
CA TYR A 587 -15.65 -20.50 22.30
C TYR A 587 -14.21 -19.98 22.30
N GLY A 588 -13.20 -20.82 22.58
CA GLY A 588 -11.78 -20.44 22.55
C GLY A 588 -10.87 -21.46 21.85
N GLY A 589 -9.60 -21.10 21.68
CA GLY A 589 -8.60 -21.93 20.98
C GLY A 589 -8.60 -21.71 19.46
N SER A 590 -9.18 -22.65 18.71
CA SER A 590 -9.18 -22.61 17.24
C SER A 590 -9.88 -21.34 16.70
N LEU A 591 -9.55 -20.92 15.48
CA LEU A 591 -10.23 -19.80 14.83
C LEU A 591 -11.75 -20.02 14.74
N GLU A 592 -12.18 -21.25 14.45
CA GLU A 592 -13.60 -21.63 14.42
C GLU A 592 -14.28 -21.39 15.77
N ASN A 593 -13.69 -21.85 16.87
CA ASN A 593 -14.25 -21.65 18.21
C ASN A 593 -14.26 -20.16 18.60
N ARG A 594 -13.18 -19.43 18.31
CA ARG A 594 -13.08 -17.99 18.56
C ARG A 594 -14.15 -17.19 17.79
N LEU A 595 -14.54 -17.65 16.59
CA LEU A 595 -15.59 -17.03 15.78
C LEU A 595 -17.01 -17.50 16.14
N ARG A 596 -17.17 -18.59 16.90
CA ARG A 596 -18.48 -19.19 17.20
C ARG A 596 -19.45 -18.19 17.79
N TYR A 597 -19.06 -17.46 18.84
CA TYR A 597 -19.94 -16.47 19.47
C TYR A 597 -20.23 -15.24 18.58
N PRO A 598 -19.24 -14.59 17.94
CA PRO A 598 -19.51 -13.56 16.93
C PRO A 598 -20.47 -13.99 15.82
N LEU A 599 -20.37 -15.23 15.34
CA LEU A 599 -21.27 -15.78 14.32
C LEU A 599 -22.68 -16.07 14.87
N GLU A 600 -22.82 -16.52 16.12
CA GLU A 600 -24.13 -16.64 16.77
C GLU A 600 -24.86 -15.30 16.89
N VAL A 601 -24.13 -14.24 17.28
CA VAL A 601 -24.69 -12.88 17.36
C VAL A 601 -25.08 -12.39 15.97
N PHE A 602 -24.20 -12.59 14.98
CA PHE A 602 -24.47 -12.22 13.60
C PHE A 602 -25.69 -12.95 13.03
N ALA A 603 -25.82 -14.26 13.22
CA ALA A 603 -26.97 -15.04 12.77
C ALA A 603 -28.27 -14.52 13.39
N ALA A 604 -28.27 -14.25 14.70
CA ALA A 604 -29.44 -13.70 15.40
C ALA A 604 -29.82 -12.28 14.88
N LEU A 605 -28.82 -11.46 14.53
CA LEU A 605 -29.05 -10.17 13.88
C LEU A 605 -29.62 -10.34 12.47
N ARG A 606 -29.07 -11.26 11.69
CA ARG A 606 -29.52 -11.52 10.32
C ARG A 606 -30.97 -11.99 10.28
N ASP A 607 -31.39 -12.80 11.26
CA ASP A 607 -32.77 -13.26 11.44
C ASP A 607 -33.72 -12.12 11.87
N ALA A 608 -33.22 -11.15 12.65
CA ALA A 608 -34.00 -10.01 13.12
C ALA A 608 -34.06 -8.84 12.12
N TRP A 609 -33.16 -8.80 11.14
CA TRP A 609 -33.03 -7.72 10.16
C TRP A 609 -33.68 -8.10 8.83
N PRO A 610 -34.44 -7.21 8.15
CA PRO A 610 -35.10 -7.53 6.88
C PRO A 610 -34.15 -8.05 5.80
N ILE A 611 -34.52 -9.14 5.13
CA ILE A 611 -33.65 -9.82 4.15
C ILE A 611 -33.25 -8.94 2.96
N GLY A 612 -34.09 -7.99 2.57
CA GLY A 612 -33.82 -7.01 1.51
C GLY A 612 -32.86 -5.89 1.92
N LYS A 613 -32.60 -5.71 3.22
CA LYS A 613 -31.68 -4.69 3.74
C LYS A 613 -30.30 -5.28 4.04
N PRO A 614 -29.20 -4.58 3.67
CA PRO A 614 -27.86 -5.08 3.92
C PRO A 614 -27.49 -5.16 5.40
N ILE A 615 -26.61 -6.11 5.71
CA ILE A 615 -25.85 -6.14 6.95
C ILE A 615 -24.34 -6.24 6.64
N SER A 616 -23.51 -5.40 7.27
CA SER A 616 -22.05 -5.53 7.24
C SER A 616 -21.49 -6.00 8.57
N VAL A 617 -20.24 -6.42 8.53
CA VAL A 617 -19.42 -6.68 9.72
C VAL A 617 -18.13 -5.89 9.60
N ARG A 618 -17.82 -5.09 10.62
CA ARG A 618 -16.49 -4.46 10.74
C ARG A 618 -15.54 -5.36 11.50
N ILE A 619 -14.40 -5.68 10.90
CA ILE A 619 -13.37 -6.53 11.54
C ILE A 619 -12.04 -5.79 11.70
N SER A 620 -11.20 -6.26 12.61
CA SER A 620 -9.75 -6.01 12.56
C SER A 620 -9.12 -7.13 11.73
N ALA A 621 -8.51 -6.82 10.58
CA ALA A 621 -7.87 -7.83 9.72
C ALA A 621 -6.51 -8.32 10.26
N THR A 622 -5.92 -7.59 11.20
CA THR A 622 -4.72 -8.01 11.93
C THR A 622 -4.73 -7.33 13.29
N ASP A 623 -4.16 -7.99 14.30
CA ASP A 623 -3.97 -7.40 15.63
C ASP A 623 -2.69 -6.55 15.72
N TRP A 624 -1.81 -6.61 14.72
CA TRP A 624 -0.47 -5.98 14.73
C TRP A 624 0.40 -6.41 15.92
N LYS A 625 0.24 -7.66 16.37
CA LYS A 625 1.02 -8.23 17.47
C LYS A 625 1.29 -9.70 17.18
N GLU A 626 2.49 -10.15 17.52
CA GLU A 626 2.87 -11.57 17.43
C GLU A 626 1.89 -12.44 18.23
N GLY A 627 1.51 -13.58 17.66
CA GLY A 627 0.51 -14.48 18.24
C GLY A 627 -0.94 -14.01 18.11
N GLY A 628 -1.19 -12.81 17.57
CA GLY A 628 -2.53 -12.29 17.27
C GLY A 628 -3.09 -12.75 15.92
N LEU A 629 -4.30 -12.26 15.61
CA LEU A 629 -4.96 -12.50 14.34
C LEU A 629 -4.11 -11.97 13.18
N THR A 630 -3.93 -12.77 12.14
CA THR A 630 -3.15 -12.37 10.95
C THR A 630 -4.05 -11.94 9.77
N GLY A 631 -3.48 -11.20 8.83
CA GLY A 631 -4.15 -10.86 7.57
C GLY A 631 -4.44 -12.06 6.66
N GLU A 632 -3.94 -13.26 6.98
CA GLU A 632 -4.30 -14.50 6.29
C GLU A 632 -5.55 -15.11 6.90
N GLU A 633 -5.61 -15.18 8.24
CA GLU A 633 -6.80 -15.60 8.96
C GLU A 633 -8.00 -14.68 8.68
N SER A 634 -7.78 -13.39 8.43
CA SER A 634 -8.87 -12.44 8.14
C SER A 634 -9.69 -12.80 6.90
N VAL A 635 -9.10 -13.51 5.93
CA VAL A 635 -9.84 -14.01 4.75
C VAL A 635 -10.83 -15.09 5.17
N GLU A 636 -10.43 -15.99 6.08
CA GLU A 636 -11.31 -17.03 6.58
C GLU A 636 -12.40 -16.45 7.49
N VAL A 637 -12.06 -15.47 8.34
CA VAL A 637 -13.05 -14.70 9.11
C VAL A 637 -14.12 -14.11 8.19
N ALA A 638 -13.69 -13.43 7.12
CA ALA A 638 -14.60 -12.84 6.14
C ALA A 638 -15.46 -13.89 5.41
N ARG A 639 -14.87 -15.03 5.05
CA ARG A 639 -15.56 -16.14 4.38
C ARG A 639 -16.66 -16.73 5.27
N LEU A 640 -16.38 -16.93 6.56
CA LEU A 640 -17.36 -17.46 7.51
C LEU A 640 -18.51 -16.48 7.77
N PHE A 641 -18.23 -15.18 7.89
CA PHE A 641 -19.31 -14.17 7.95
C PHE A 641 -20.11 -14.10 6.66
N SER A 642 -19.46 -14.20 5.49
CA SER A 642 -20.15 -14.25 4.19
C SER A 642 -21.12 -15.43 4.12
N GLN A 643 -20.68 -16.63 4.52
CA GLN A 643 -21.51 -17.83 4.58
C GLN A 643 -22.70 -17.69 5.55
N ALA A 644 -22.51 -16.94 6.64
CA ALA A 644 -23.59 -16.65 7.59
C ALA A 644 -24.61 -15.61 7.06
N GLY A 645 -24.37 -15.00 5.89
CA GLY A 645 -25.26 -14.03 5.26
C GLY A 645 -24.82 -12.57 5.36
N CYS A 646 -23.54 -12.31 5.66
CA CYS A 646 -22.96 -10.98 5.59
C CYS A 646 -22.83 -10.50 4.14
N ASP A 647 -23.18 -9.24 3.91
CA ASP A 647 -23.22 -8.64 2.58
C ASP A 647 -21.93 -7.88 2.26
N LEU A 648 -21.26 -7.33 3.28
CA LEU A 648 -20.05 -6.53 3.13
C LEU A 648 -19.16 -6.60 4.37
N ILE A 649 -17.84 -6.66 4.17
CA ILE A 649 -16.86 -6.54 5.27
C ILE A 649 -16.26 -5.13 5.28
N ASP A 650 -16.41 -4.41 6.40
CA ASP A 650 -15.66 -3.17 6.69
C ASP A 650 -14.29 -3.53 7.26
N VAL A 651 -13.23 -3.24 6.50
CA VAL A 651 -11.89 -3.77 6.78
C VAL A 651 -11.04 -2.75 7.53
N SER A 652 -10.96 -2.92 8.85
CA SER A 652 -10.07 -2.16 9.74
C SER A 652 -8.91 -3.02 10.25
N THR A 653 -8.12 -2.51 11.21
CA THR A 653 -7.03 -3.25 11.84
C THR A 653 -6.80 -2.80 13.30
N GLY A 654 -6.13 -3.65 14.07
CA GLY A 654 -5.51 -3.31 15.35
C GLY A 654 -6.47 -2.94 16.48
N GLN A 655 -5.90 -2.21 17.46
CA GLN A 655 -6.51 -1.77 18.72
C GLN A 655 -7.00 -2.90 19.65
N THR A 656 -6.61 -4.14 19.35
CA THR A 656 -6.94 -5.33 20.14
C THR A 656 -6.19 -5.32 21.47
N VAL A 657 -4.90 -5.01 21.45
CA VAL A 657 -4.03 -4.82 22.62
C VAL A 657 -3.35 -3.45 22.53
N HIS A 658 -2.96 -2.89 23.67
CA HIS A 658 -2.37 -1.54 23.74
C HIS A 658 -0.91 -1.48 23.26
N ASP A 659 -0.20 -2.61 23.28
CA ASP A 659 1.21 -2.76 22.90
C ASP A 659 1.37 -3.38 21.49
N ALA A 660 0.38 -3.14 20.63
CA ALA A 660 0.41 -3.49 19.21
C ALA A 660 1.33 -2.51 18.43
N GLU A 661 1.92 -2.99 17.34
CA GLU A 661 2.90 -2.24 16.53
C GLU A 661 2.39 -2.05 15.09
N PRO A 662 1.38 -1.19 14.86
CA PRO A 662 0.81 -0.98 13.54
C PRO A 662 1.80 -0.30 12.59
N VAL A 663 1.89 -0.82 11.36
CA VAL A 663 2.67 -0.19 10.29
C VAL A 663 1.80 0.82 9.55
N PHE A 664 1.82 2.07 10.03
CA PHE A 664 1.07 3.16 9.40
C PHE A 664 1.68 3.61 8.06
N GLY A 665 0.83 4.18 7.22
CA GLY A 665 1.21 4.73 5.94
C GLY A 665 -0.01 5.13 5.12
N ARG A 666 0.24 5.61 3.89
CA ARG A 666 -0.83 5.93 2.95
C ARG A 666 -1.65 4.68 2.63
N MET A 667 -2.98 4.74 2.83
CA MET A 667 -3.90 3.64 2.51
C MET A 667 -3.44 2.31 3.14
N PHE A 668 -3.02 2.34 4.41
CA PHE A 668 -2.28 1.23 5.03
C PHE A 668 -3.14 -0.04 5.22
N GLN A 669 -4.46 0.09 5.33
CA GLN A 669 -5.35 -1.07 5.49
C GLN A 669 -5.95 -1.58 4.16
N THR A 670 -5.84 -0.80 3.08
CA THR A 670 -6.34 -1.18 1.76
C THR A 670 -5.83 -2.55 1.28
N PRO A 671 -4.57 -2.98 1.54
CA PRO A 671 -4.12 -4.32 1.18
C PRO A 671 -4.94 -5.45 1.81
N PHE A 672 -5.48 -5.26 3.02
CA PHE A 672 -6.36 -6.24 3.66
C PHE A 672 -7.74 -6.28 3.00
N SER A 673 -8.29 -5.11 2.63
CA SER A 673 -9.54 -5.01 1.87
C SER A 673 -9.40 -5.71 0.51
N ASP A 674 -8.32 -5.42 -0.20
CA ASP A 674 -7.99 -6.03 -1.49
C ASP A 674 -7.90 -7.56 -1.37
N LYS A 675 -7.22 -8.04 -0.32
CA LYS A 675 -7.08 -9.45 -0.03
C LYS A 675 -8.43 -10.12 0.23
N ILE A 676 -9.21 -9.60 1.17
CA ILE A 676 -10.51 -10.16 1.55
C ILE A 676 -11.46 -10.15 0.35
N ARG A 677 -11.55 -9.03 -0.37
CA ARG A 677 -12.45 -8.90 -1.51
C ARG A 677 -12.23 -9.98 -2.55
N ASN A 678 -10.96 -10.21 -2.90
CA ASN A 678 -10.61 -11.04 -4.04
C ASN A 678 -10.33 -12.51 -3.68
N GLU A 679 -10.05 -12.82 -2.40
CA GLU A 679 -9.82 -14.20 -1.94
C GLU A 679 -11.03 -14.81 -1.19
N ALA A 680 -11.84 -13.99 -0.51
CA ALA A 680 -13.10 -14.44 0.10
C ALA A 680 -14.31 -14.24 -0.83
N GLY A 681 -14.20 -13.39 -1.86
CA GLY A 681 -15.26 -13.19 -2.85
C GLY A 681 -16.47 -12.41 -2.32
N ILE A 682 -16.29 -11.57 -1.30
CA ILE A 682 -17.33 -10.74 -0.68
C ILE A 682 -17.04 -9.25 -0.93
N ALA A 683 -18.09 -8.42 -1.01
CA ALA A 683 -17.93 -6.99 -1.09
C ALA A 683 -17.16 -6.43 0.12
N THR A 684 -16.34 -5.41 -0.11
CA THR A 684 -15.53 -4.81 0.97
C THR A 684 -15.61 -3.30 0.97
N MET A 685 -15.45 -2.74 2.17
CA MET A 685 -15.19 -1.32 2.36
C MET A 685 -13.77 -1.11 2.87
N ALA A 686 -13.00 -0.27 2.18
CA ALA A 686 -11.66 0.11 2.61
C ALA A 686 -11.68 1.40 3.44
N VAL A 687 -10.89 1.44 4.51
CA VAL A 687 -10.69 2.62 5.38
C VAL A 687 -9.21 2.72 5.79
N GLY A 688 -8.81 3.87 6.36
CA GLY A 688 -7.49 4.02 7.00
C GLY A 688 -6.49 4.83 6.17
N ALA A 689 -6.24 6.06 6.63
CA ALA A 689 -5.35 7.03 5.96
C ALA A 689 -5.67 7.24 4.46
N ILE A 690 -6.96 7.26 4.14
CA ILE A 690 -7.52 7.65 2.85
C ILE A 690 -7.96 9.10 2.97
N THR A 691 -7.41 9.98 2.14
CA THR A 691 -7.52 11.45 2.34
C THR A 691 -7.91 12.22 1.09
N SER A 692 -7.95 11.60 -0.09
CA SER A 692 -8.26 12.29 -1.34
C SER A 692 -9.16 11.48 -2.27
N ALA A 693 -9.90 12.19 -3.12
CA ALA A 693 -10.76 11.58 -4.12
C ALA A 693 -9.98 10.73 -5.15
N ASP A 694 -8.76 11.16 -5.50
CA ASP A 694 -7.81 10.38 -6.30
C ASP A 694 -7.51 8.99 -5.68
N GLN A 695 -7.33 8.92 -4.36
CA GLN A 695 -7.13 7.64 -3.68
C GLN A 695 -8.37 6.77 -3.76
N ILE A 696 -9.57 7.34 -3.60
CA ILE A 696 -10.84 6.61 -3.73
C ILE A 696 -10.97 6.02 -5.14
N ASN A 697 -10.79 6.83 -6.19
CA ASN A 697 -10.84 6.37 -7.57
C ASN A 697 -9.80 5.29 -7.85
N THR A 698 -8.58 5.45 -7.33
CA THR A 698 -7.50 4.45 -7.46
C THR A 698 -7.87 3.12 -6.82
N ILE A 699 -8.41 3.14 -5.60
CA ILE A 699 -8.81 1.93 -4.86
C ILE A 699 -9.92 1.18 -5.61
N LEU A 700 -10.94 1.90 -6.08
CA LEU A 700 -12.09 1.33 -6.77
C LEU A 700 -11.72 0.79 -8.16
N ALA A 701 -11.05 1.58 -8.99
CA ALA A 701 -10.63 1.16 -10.33
C ALA A 701 -9.68 -0.04 -10.29
N ALA A 702 -8.81 -0.14 -9.27
CA ALA A 702 -7.93 -1.29 -9.11
C ALA A 702 -8.62 -2.54 -8.52
N GLY A 703 -9.92 -2.47 -8.18
CA GLY A 703 -10.66 -3.59 -7.58
C GLY A 703 -10.22 -3.95 -6.17
N ARG A 704 -9.75 -2.98 -5.38
CA ARG A 704 -9.26 -3.21 -4.00
C ARG A 704 -10.36 -3.06 -2.95
N ALA A 705 -11.48 -2.44 -3.30
CA ALA A 705 -12.68 -2.31 -2.49
C ALA A 705 -13.90 -2.00 -3.38
N ASP A 706 -15.09 -2.13 -2.82
CA ASP A 706 -16.36 -1.77 -3.48
C ASP A 706 -16.91 -0.43 -2.96
N LEU A 707 -16.61 -0.11 -1.70
CA LEU A 707 -16.85 1.17 -1.03
C LEU A 707 -15.57 1.70 -0.37
N VAL A 708 -15.50 3.01 -0.19
CA VAL A 708 -14.35 3.65 0.48
C VAL A 708 -14.82 4.59 1.57
N ALA A 709 -14.43 4.28 2.80
CA ALA A 709 -14.76 5.05 3.99
C ALA A 709 -13.69 6.08 4.35
N ILE A 710 -14.15 7.30 4.66
CA ILE A 710 -13.33 8.40 5.15
C ILE A 710 -13.85 8.77 6.54
N GLY A 711 -12.93 8.81 7.51
CA GLY A 711 -13.20 9.30 8.86
C GLY A 711 -12.81 10.77 9.00
N ARG A 712 -11.61 11.02 9.53
CA ARG A 712 -11.05 12.35 9.84
C ARG A 712 -11.24 13.43 8.77
N GLY A 713 -11.16 13.08 7.48
CA GLY A 713 -11.42 14.03 6.39
C GLY A 713 -12.81 14.66 6.47
N HIS A 714 -13.84 13.87 6.79
CA HIS A 714 -15.21 14.35 6.97
C HIS A 714 -15.45 15.11 8.28
N LEU A 715 -14.59 14.95 9.28
CA LEU A 715 -14.67 15.78 10.50
C LEU A 715 -14.35 17.23 10.18
N VAL A 716 -13.33 17.46 9.35
CA VAL A 716 -12.87 18.80 8.95
C VAL A 716 -13.70 19.36 7.80
N ASP A 717 -14.06 18.53 6.82
CA ASP A 717 -14.82 18.93 5.64
C ASP A 717 -16.06 18.04 5.43
N PRO A 718 -17.25 18.45 5.93
CA PRO A 718 -18.46 17.68 5.72
C PRO A 718 -18.84 17.56 4.23
N SER A 719 -18.42 18.52 3.39
CA SER A 719 -18.74 18.60 1.96
C SER A 719 -17.65 18.04 1.05
N LEU A 720 -16.75 17.22 1.60
CA LEU A 720 -15.62 16.62 0.89
C LEU A 720 -16.05 15.95 -0.43
N THR A 721 -17.17 15.22 -0.42
CA THR A 721 -17.66 14.49 -1.60
C THR A 721 -18.18 15.43 -2.67
N LEU A 722 -18.95 16.48 -2.32
CA LEU A 722 -19.38 17.50 -3.27
C LEU A 722 -18.20 18.28 -3.85
N ARG A 723 -17.20 18.63 -3.03
CA ARG A 723 -16.00 19.30 -3.53
C ARG A 723 -15.23 18.42 -4.52
N ALA A 724 -15.11 17.12 -4.22
CA ALA A 724 -14.54 16.15 -5.15
C ALA A 724 -15.36 16.06 -6.44
N ALA A 725 -16.69 16.04 -6.35
CA ALA A 725 -17.55 15.99 -7.53
C ALA A 725 -17.38 17.23 -8.41
N ALA A 726 -17.31 18.42 -7.83
CA ALA A 726 -16.98 19.64 -8.55
C ALA A 726 -15.59 19.57 -9.22
N TRP A 727 -14.60 19.00 -8.51
CA TRP A 727 -13.27 18.74 -9.05
C TRP A 727 -13.27 17.77 -10.23
N TYR A 728 -14.16 16.78 -10.28
CA TYR A 728 -14.29 15.91 -11.45
C TYR A 728 -15.33 16.40 -12.47
N GLY A 729 -15.96 17.56 -12.24
CA GLY A 729 -16.99 18.11 -13.12
C GLY A 729 -18.32 17.34 -13.10
N ILE A 730 -18.59 16.60 -12.02
CA ILE A 730 -19.77 15.77 -11.87
C ILE A 730 -20.92 16.59 -11.32
N ASP A 731 -22.06 16.61 -12.00
CA ASP A 731 -23.28 17.24 -11.48
C ASP A 731 -23.99 16.28 -10.53
N MET A 732 -23.79 16.49 -9.22
CA MET A 732 -24.47 15.71 -8.18
C MET A 732 -25.81 16.33 -7.81
N SER A 733 -26.75 15.48 -7.40
CA SER A 733 -27.97 15.96 -6.76
C SER A 733 -27.60 16.55 -5.40
N VAL A 734 -27.87 17.85 -5.25
CA VAL A 734 -27.68 18.60 -4.00
C VAL A 734 -29.02 19.10 -3.49
N ALA A 735 -29.08 19.45 -2.20
CA ALA A 735 -30.23 20.16 -1.65
C ALA A 735 -30.50 21.43 -2.48
N PRO A 736 -31.76 21.74 -2.85
CA PRO A 736 -32.08 22.90 -3.69
C PRO A 736 -31.47 24.21 -3.21
N GLN A 737 -31.36 24.37 -1.90
CA GLN A 737 -30.78 25.53 -1.21
C GLN A 737 -29.28 25.72 -1.54
N TYR A 738 -28.55 24.64 -1.89
CA TYR A 738 -27.12 24.67 -2.20
C TYR A 738 -26.82 24.69 -3.70
N ALA A 739 -27.85 24.58 -4.56
CA ALA A 739 -27.67 24.42 -6.01
C ALA A 739 -26.83 25.55 -6.64
N LEU A 740 -27.06 26.81 -6.28
CA LEU A 740 -26.27 27.93 -6.81
C LEU A 740 -24.81 27.89 -6.34
N GLY A 741 -24.58 27.57 -5.06
CA GLY A 741 -23.24 27.40 -4.50
C GLY A 741 -22.48 26.27 -5.19
N TYR A 742 -23.15 25.14 -5.44
CA TYR A 742 -22.55 24.00 -6.12
C TYR A 742 -22.18 24.30 -7.58
N ARG A 743 -23.04 24.99 -8.33
CA ARG A 743 -22.74 25.44 -9.70
C ARG A 743 -21.55 26.40 -9.77
N ALA A 744 -21.42 27.28 -8.77
CA ALA A 744 -20.25 28.16 -8.66
C ALA A 744 -18.97 27.34 -8.42
N GLN A 745 -19.03 26.33 -7.55
CA GLN A 745 -17.90 25.43 -7.28
C GLN A 745 -17.49 24.61 -8.52
N LEU A 746 -18.45 24.07 -9.28
CA LEU A 746 -18.17 23.40 -10.57
C LEU A 746 -17.38 24.31 -11.53
N SER A 747 -17.76 25.58 -11.61
CA SER A 747 -17.12 26.57 -12.49
C SER A 747 -15.71 26.93 -12.00
N LEU A 748 -15.53 27.12 -10.69
CA LEU A 748 -14.24 27.42 -10.08
C LEU A 748 -13.27 26.25 -10.26
N ALA A 749 -13.69 25.04 -9.90
CA ALA A 749 -12.87 23.84 -10.01
C ALA A 749 -12.43 23.57 -11.45
N ARG A 750 -13.29 23.85 -12.44
CA ARG A 750 -12.91 23.77 -13.86
C ARG A 750 -11.75 24.71 -14.21
N ARG A 751 -11.76 25.95 -13.70
CA ARG A 751 -10.68 26.93 -13.92
C ARG A 751 -9.40 26.48 -13.23
N GLU A 752 -9.48 26.08 -11.96
CA GLU A 752 -8.33 25.59 -11.19
C GLU A 752 -7.67 24.38 -11.85
N ARG A 753 -8.47 23.45 -12.41
CA ARG A 753 -7.95 22.31 -13.17
C ARG A 753 -7.20 22.74 -14.43
N GLN A 754 -7.75 23.71 -15.17
CA GLN A 754 -7.09 24.21 -16.37
C GLN A 754 -5.76 24.90 -16.03
N GLU A 755 -5.76 25.76 -15.00
CA GLU A 755 -4.55 26.42 -14.52
C GLU A 755 -3.48 25.41 -14.07
N LEU A 756 -3.89 24.37 -13.33
CA LEU A 756 -2.99 23.30 -12.91
C LEU A 756 -2.44 22.50 -14.09
N ALA A 757 -3.27 22.22 -15.10
CA ALA A 757 -2.86 21.53 -16.32
C ALA A 757 -1.83 22.38 -17.10
N ASP A 758 -2.09 23.68 -17.25
CA ASP A 758 -1.20 24.61 -17.94
C ASP A 758 0.15 24.74 -17.21
N LEU A 759 0.14 24.86 -15.88
CA LEU A 759 1.34 24.89 -15.05
C LEU A 759 2.17 23.62 -15.21
N ARG A 760 1.50 22.45 -15.18
CA ARG A 760 2.19 21.15 -15.35
C ARG A 760 2.73 20.96 -16.75
N GLN A 761 2.02 21.41 -17.78
CA GLN A 761 2.52 21.35 -19.16
C GLN A 761 3.78 22.21 -19.34
N ARG A 762 3.82 23.39 -18.72
CA ARG A 762 5.02 24.25 -18.71
C ARG A 762 6.20 23.65 -17.92
N ALA A 763 5.91 22.80 -16.93
CA ALA A 763 6.93 22.17 -16.08
C ALA A 763 7.46 20.83 -16.63
N ARG A 764 6.92 20.30 -17.75
CA ARG A 764 7.43 19.05 -18.35
C ARG A 764 8.87 19.27 -18.85
N PRO A 765 9.83 18.38 -18.52
CA PRO A 765 11.17 18.43 -19.08
C PRO A 765 11.14 18.34 -20.61
N LEU A 766 12.03 19.07 -21.29
CA LEU A 766 12.15 19.13 -22.76
C LEU A 766 12.66 17.83 -23.42
N GLY A 767 12.69 16.70 -22.69
CA GLY A 767 13.37 15.45 -23.08
C GLY A 767 12.90 14.83 -24.40
N GLY A 768 11.67 15.13 -24.85
CA GLY A 768 11.12 14.62 -26.10
C GLY A 768 11.55 15.35 -27.38
N GLN A 769 12.28 16.47 -27.30
CA GLN A 769 12.69 17.24 -28.50
C GLN A 769 14.08 16.88 -29.05
N LEU A 770 14.77 15.91 -28.44
CA LEU A 770 16.13 15.51 -28.86
C LEU A 770 16.17 14.26 -29.75
N ALA A 771 15.02 13.67 -30.09
CA ALA A 771 14.97 12.51 -30.99
C ALA A 771 14.88 12.86 -32.49
N ASP A 772 14.65 14.13 -32.84
CA ASP A 772 14.53 14.60 -34.24
C ASP A 772 15.65 15.59 -34.66
N LYS A 773 16.87 15.43 -34.12
CA LYS A 773 18.05 16.13 -34.64
C LYS A 773 19.27 15.25 -34.80
#